data_AF-A0A9W6N057-F1
#
_entry.id   AF-A0A9W6N057-F1
#
_cell.length_a   1.000
_cell.length_b   1.000
_cell.length_c   1.000
_cell.angle_alpha   90.00
_cell.angle_beta   90.00
_cell.angle_gamma   90.00
#
_symmetry.space_group_name_H-M   'P 1'
#
loop_
_entity.id
_entity.type
_entity.pdbx_description
1 polymer ?
#
loop_
_entity_poly.entity_id
_entity_poly.type
_entity_poly.pdbx_seq_one_letter_code
_entity_poly.pdbx_strand_id
1 'polypeptide(L)'
;MPQSHAWGQGMMNRYRGDGRFHFPTRPAGLALALALLLATPIRASADSECDSIDACNAKLLENFGKFQHDQAGLDILEENLATEEQIYASSSYADKQLAAINSQLQGNVIYYNIWNMARPDLSVLFNDGSLLSPGNNFPTGSAYQTITEQALDLTGEVAGKMKSYFADDSDRASYSVYGVLPQYAGETAGDPRPFVVSEAINGNPWTVEQTSSLAVTIQQSAEVPAGFQSQYWGEYVSSPAFPSGHSTAGNTLAILTGILAPEYYKDFLMAGIEFGVSRNVFGVHYPLDVIGGRLIATYNLAMWLNGTDYGVGPADVDAASASLQAYIGSGGGSPYADACRNDIVGCIRAGAIPSSEQFREARDLYTYYMTYGLPDFSDTGEAPVVPEGAEVLIATRFPYLSDAQRREVLATTEIASGSALDNGSGWARLNLFAAADGFGALNCGGEGADGCIQVIELESSAEGYGAFDVWANDMTGDGGLELTGDGILVLAGESSYSGGTSVQGGALAVTGSIVGSVEVAHGALLYNAGTIGAAELANEGTTLNDGLIDGSVLNAGFFGNTGRVTGSVESSGLLFGSGSIGGDLVATAGSVTAPGDSVGTVEVDGHVDFAAGATYEAELGQYAADLIAAGGSAQVEGARLDLDVAAGTILGLRQYAVLTAEGGVNGTFVLVDDPLTAYPFLDVKVDYEDDRVVVETTRSGLAFAALASTPNQIAAARSLDTAPLESPLGDAVLSLNAATAPAAFESLSGATGASAKSVLLNDSVFLRSAVIDRLRAADSSTAAPAGMAVAPLAYAAPSAPLAGLPLKAEPAPPVAAAALWAQGFGAWSSYDGNGNARALDSNTGGFLIGGDTLVENWRVGLLGGYSYTSLDSDAASASGDSENWHVGVYAGRSWEALALRTGLAYSWHAMDLSRAVILPGFASSESADYDAGTFQAFGELAYGFDMAAARLEPFANLAYVQLHTDGYGESGGAAALRVDGSTTQTSFTTLGLRVALPLSDGATRASLNGTLGWRHAFGDIVPTQTQSFLIGGLPFTVSGVPLAEDAAVVEAGISVALAPTAQLNVTYGGQFGDGVMQNGANAVLSVHF
;
A
#
# COMPACT_ATOMS: atom_id res chain seq x y z
N MET A 1 -1.95 -9.64 11.60
CA MET A 1 -1.54 -10.68 12.57
C MET A 1 -2.81 -11.33 13.12
N PRO A 2 -3.04 -12.65 13.02
CA PRO A 2 -4.26 -13.25 13.56
C PRO A 2 -4.01 -14.26 14.69
N GLN A 3 -4.97 -14.33 15.61
CA GLN A 3 -5.22 -15.37 16.63
C GLN A 3 -4.47 -15.31 17.98
N SER A 4 -4.95 -14.46 18.91
CA SER A 4 -4.73 -14.67 20.37
C SER A 4 -5.84 -14.11 21.30
N HIS A 5 -6.93 -13.51 20.79
CA HIS A 5 -7.98 -12.88 21.62
C HIS A 5 -9.10 -13.81 22.14
N ALA A 6 -8.81 -15.03 22.58
CA ALA A 6 -9.87 -16.01 22.92
C ALA A 6 -10.16 -16.20 24.42
N TRP A 7 -9.40 -15.61 25.36
CA TRP A 7 -9.57 -15.92 26.79
C TRP A 7 -9.86 -14.71 27.72
N GLY A 8 -9.65 -13.47 27.28
CA GLY A 8 -9.95 -12.26 28.07
C GLY A 8 -11.36 -11.65 27.86
N GLN A 9 -12.07 -12.04 26.80
CA GLN A 9 -13.43 -11.52 26.53
C GLN A 9 -14.53 -12.16 27.37
N GLY A 10 -14.17 -13.07 28.29
CA GLY A 10 -15.10 -13.91 29.02
C GLY A 10 -16.10 -13.12 29.87
N MET A 11 -15.65 -12.34 30.85
CA MET A 11 -16.57 -11.55 31.68
C MET A 11 -17.02 -10.27 30.96
N MET A 12 -16.14 -9.63 30.18
CA MET A 12 -16.45 -8.37 29.46
C MET A 12 -17.56 -8.49 28.40
N ASN A 13 -17.69 -9.61 27.68
CA ASN A 13 -18.80 -9.80 26.72
C ASN A 13 -20.06 -10.43 27.32
N ARG A 14 -20.04 -10.90 28.58
CA ARG A 14 -21.13 -11.74 29.13
C ARG A 14 -22.21 -11.00 29.90
N TYR A 15 -22.01 -9.73 30.25
CA TYR A 15 -23.10 -8.84 30.68
C TYR A 15 -23.80 -8.12 29.50
N ARG A 16 -23.43 -8.43 28.25
CA ARG A 16 -24.00 -7.86 27.02
C ARG A 16 -24.93 -8.81 26.22
N GLY A 17 -25.29 -9.97 26.75
CA GLY A 17 -26.14 -10.96 26.04
C GLY A 17 -27.60 -10.98 26.47
N ASP A 18 -28.45 -10.24 25.75
CA ASP A 18 -29.91 -10.35 25.66
C ASP A 18 -30.77 -10.19 26.93
N GLY A 19 -31.00 -8.92 27.29
CA GLY A 19 -32.11 -8.51 28.14
C GLY A 19 -31.95 -7.07 28.57
N ARG A 20 -32.62 -6.12 27.90
CA ARG A 20 -32.65 -4.70 28.25
C ARG A 20 -32.91 -4.52 29.76
N PHE A 21 -31.90 -4.12 30.53
CA PHE A 21 -32.13 -3.49 31.82
C PHE A 21 -32.43 -2.02 31.56
N HIS A 22 -33.65 -1.61 31.90
CA HIS A 22 -33.99 -0.20 32.05
C HIS A 22 -33.16 0.36 33.20
N PHE A 23 -32.18 1.21 32.90
CA PHE A 23 -31.82 2.25 33.84
C PHE A 23 -33.07 3.10 34.06
N PRO A 24 -33.55 3.31 35.30
CA PRO A 24 -34.60 4.29 35.53
C PRO A 24 -34.04 5.66 35.18
N THR A 25 -34.41 6.17 34.01
CA THR A 25 -34.26 7.58 33.65
C THR A 25 -35.03 8.40 34.68
N ARG A 26 -34.34 8.98 35.67
CA ARG A 26 -34.89 10.10 36.42
C ARG A 26 -34.87 11.33 35.50
N PRO A 27 -35.92 12.14 35.48
CA PRO A 27 -35.96 13.32 34.61
C PRO A 27 -34.92 14.31 35.12
N ALA A 28 -33.98 14.69 34.24
CA ALA A 28 -33.16 15.88 34.40
C ALA A 28 -34.09 17.10 34.40
N GLY A 29 -34.44 17.56 35.60
CA GLY A 29 -35.07 18.86 35.80
C GLY A 29 -33.98 19.93 35.86
N LEU A 30 -34.02 20.86 34.91
CA LEU A 30 -33.28 22.11 34.93
C LEU A 30 -33.30 22.75 36.32
N ALA A 31 -32.11 23.04 36.85
CA ALA A 31 -31.91 24.18 37.74
C ALA A 31 -30.49 24.70 37.54
N LEU A 32 -30.34 25.60 36.56
CA LEU A 32 -29.19 26.47 36.47
C LEU A 32 -29.39 27.66 37.42
N ALA A 33 -28.27 28.05 38.02
CA ALA A 33 -27.92 29.40 38.49
C ALA A 33 -28.09 29.72 39.98
N LEU A 34 -26.91 30.11 40.51
CA LEU A 34 -26.66 31.17 41.49
C LEU A 34 -26.45 30.76 42.95
N ALA A 35 -25.23 30.32 43.25
CA ALA A 35 -24.50 30.67 44.47
C ALA A 35 -22.98 30.65 44.15
N LEU A 36 -22.46 31.78 43.65
CA LEU A 36 -21.59 32.70 44.40
C LEU A 36 -20.21 32.11 44.74
N LEU A 37 -19.23 32.53 43.94
CA LEU A 37 -18.02 33.24 44.40
C LEU A 37 -17.82 33.17 45.91
N LEU A 38 -16.98 32.26 46.36
CA LEU A 38 -16.04 32.40 47.48
C LEU A 38 -15.14 31.16 47.45
N ALA A 39 -13.86 31.38 47.14
CA ALA A 39 -12.81 30.40 47.33
C ALA A 39 -12.86 29.90 48.78
N THR A 40 -13.27 28.65 48.97
CA THR A 40 -13.08 27.93 50.23
C THR A 40 -11.86 27.05 50.09
N PRO A 41 -10.90 27.11 51.04
CA PRO A 41 -9.77 26.20 51.01
C PRO A 41 -10.29 24.78 51.20
N ILE A 42 -9.70 23.86 50.44
CA ILE A 42 -9.76 22.42 50.62
C ILE A 42 -9.58 22.15 52.12
N ARG A 43 -10.60 21.58 52.75
CA ARG A 43 -10.50 21.16 54.15
C ARG A 43 -9.46 20.05 54.21
N ALA A 44 -8.48 20.19 55.11
CA ALA A 44 -7.55 19.14 55.46
C ALA A 44 -8.33 17.84 55.76
N SER A 45 -7.83 16.71 55.25
CA SER A 45 -8.44 15.39 55.42
C SER A 45 -8.58 15.03 56.90
N ALA A 46 -9.59 14.23 57.23
CA ALA A 46 -9.87 13.72 58.57
C ALA A 46 -8.83 12.67 59.07
N ASP A 47 -7.68 12.56 58.41
CA ASP A 47 -6.64 11.55 58.63
C ASP A 47 -5.72 11.88 59.82
N SER A 48 -5.75 13.11 60.36
CA SER A 48 -4.85 13.52 61.46
C SER A 48 -5.22 12.97 62.85
N GLU A 49 -6.12 12.00 62.96
CA GLU A 49 -6.71 11.56 64.25
C GLU A 49 -6.49 10.09 64.61
N CYS A 50 -5.74 9.32 63.82
CA CYS A 50 -5.54 7.89 64.07
C CYS A 50 -4.09 7.56 64.43
N ASP A 51 -3.87 6.84 65.54
CA ASP A 51 -2.54 6.57 66.11
C ASP A 51 -1.82 5.34 65.52
N SER A 52 -2.46 4.58 64.61
CA SER A 52 -1.87 3.41 63.93
C SER A 52 -2.60 3.04 62.62
N ILE A 53 -1.93 2.29 61.73
CA ILE A 53 -2.53 1.77 60.49
C ILE A 53 -3.80 0.94 60.75
N ASP A 54 -3.82 0.15 61.82
CA ASP A 54 -4.99 -0.65 62.22
C ASP A 54 -6.17 0.26 62.64
N ALA A 55 -5.90 1.35 63.39
CA ALA A 55 -6.92 2.32 63.78
C ALA A 55 -7.46 3.11 62.57
N CYS A 56 -6.60 3.46 61.61
CA CYS A 56 -7.02 4.10 60.36
C CYS A 56 -7.94 3.19 59.55
N ASN A 57 -7.59 1.91 59.38
CA ASN A 57 -8.41 0.96 58.63
C ASN A 57 -9.78 0.71 59.32
N ALA A 58 -9.82 0.69 60.66
CA ALA A 58 -11.08 0.61 61.39
C ALA A 58 -11.98 1.85 61.17
N LYS A 59 -11.39 3.05 61.19
CA LYS A 59 -12.08 4.32 60.89
C LYS A 59 -12.52 4.40 59.42
N LEU A 60 -11.71 3.90 58.49
CA LEU A 60 -12.00 3.85 57.06
C LEU A 60 -13.28 3.05 56.78
N LEU A 61 -13.50 1.95 57.51
CA LEU A 61 -14.65 1.05 57.35
C LEU A 61 -15.75 1.27 58.39
N GLU A 62 -15.73 2.38 59.13
CA GLU A 62 -16.61 2.58 60.30
C GLU A 62 -18.11 2.57 59.97
N ASN A 63 -18.49 2.98 58.75
CA ASN A 63 -19.89 2.97 58.30
C ASN A 63 -20.50 1.57 58.31
N PHE A 64 -19.67 0.53 58.11
CA PHE A 64 -20.12 -0.85 58.23
C PHE A 64 -20.73 -1.15 59.61
N GLY A 65 -20.10 -0.61 60.66
CA GLY A 65 -20.61 -0.71 62.02
C GLY A 65 -21.87 0.12 62.26
N LYS A 66 -22.17 1.11 61.40
CA LYS A 66 -23.32 2.02 61.54
C LYS A 66 -24.61 1.45 60.92
N PHE A 67 -24.51 0.59 59.90
CA PHE A 67 -25.67 0.17 59.10
C PHE A 67 -26.81 -0.47 59.89
N GLN A 68 -26.52 -1.10 61.03
CA GLN A 68 -27.54 -1.77 61.85
C GLN A 68 -28.30 -0.84 62.79
N HIS A 69 -27.93 0.44 62.84
CA HIS A 69 -28.44 1.37 63.84
C HIS A 69 -29.57 2.27 63.33
N ASP A 70 -29.87 2.27 62.03
CA ASP A 70 -30.99 2.99 61.42
C ASP A 70 -31.53 2.30 60.16
N GLN A 71 -32.66 2.81 59.64
CA GLN A 71 -33.35 2.19 58.50
C GLN A 71 -32.55 2.28 57.19
N ALA A 72 -31.81 3.38 56.96
CA ALA A 72 -31.05 3.56 55.73
C ALA A 72 -29.93 2.53 55.63
N GLY A 73 -29.27 2.24 56.75
CA GLY A 73 -28.27 1.18 56.81
C GLY A 73 -28.86 -0.23 56.64
N LEU A 74 -30.05 -0.50 57.18
CA LEU A 74 -30.73 -1.78 56.97
C LEU A 74 -31.12 -2.00 55.50
N ASP A 75 -31.58 -0.95 54.81
CA ASP A 75 -31.91 -1.00 53.39
C ASP A 75 -30.68 -1.35 52.54
N ILE A 76 -29.50 -0.79 52.89
CA ILE A 76 -28.22 -1.14 52.25
C ILE A 76 -27.87 -2.60 52.47
N LEU A 77 -28.04 -3.12 53.70
CA LEU A 77 -27.73 -4.52 54.01
C LEU A 77 -28.67 -5.49 53.28
N GLU A 78 -29.96 -5.14 53.15
CA GLU A 78 -30.94 -5.92 52.39
C GLU A 78 -30.60 -5.93 50.89
N GLU A 79 -30.30 -4.77 50.29
CA GLU A 79 -29.91 -4.69 48.88
C GLU A 79 -28.57 -5.41 48.62
N ASN A 80 -27.64 -5.33 49.57
CA ASN A 80 -26.36 -6.03 49.50
C ASN A 80 -26.52 -7.56 49.54
N LEU A 81 -27.44 -8.09 50.35
CA LEU A 81 -27.82 -9.51 50.32
C LEU A 81 -28.50 -9.88 49.00
N ALA A 82 -29.47 -9.10 48.55
CA ALA A 82 -30.20 -9.35 47.30
C ALA A 82 -29.26 -9.36 46.08
N THR A 83 -28.33 -8.40 46.03
CA THR A 83 -27.31 -8.29 44.98
C THR A 83 -26.41 -9.52 44.95
N GLU A 84 -25.96 -10.02 46.11
CA GLU A 84 -25.14 -11.23 46.20
C GLU A 84 -25.90 -12.47 45.69
N GLU A 85 -27.12 -12.67 46.15
CA GLU A 85 -27.96 -13.79 45.71
C GLU A 85 -28.23 -13.72 44.20
N GLN A 86 -28.44 -12.52 43.67
CA GLN A 86 -28.58 -12.29 42.24
C GLN A 86 -27.29 -12.64 41.49
N ILE A 87 -26.12 -12.19 41.93
CA ILE A 87 -24.84 -12.52 41.30
C ILE A 87 -24.64 -14.03 41.29
N TYR A 88 -24.81 -14.71 42.43
CA TYR A 88 -24.65 -16.16 42.55
C TYR A 88 -25.60 -16.94 41.62
N ALA A 89 -26.88 -16.56 41.59
CA ALA A 89 -27.90 -17.23 40.80
C ALA A 89 -27.74 -16.99 39.29
N SER A 90 -27.37 -15.77 38.90
CA SER A 90 -27.27 -15.35 37.49
C SER A 90 -25.92 -15.65 36.82
N SER A 91 -24.88 -15.96 37.61
CA SER A 91 -23.54 -16.25 37.11
C SER A 91 -23.50 -17.38 36.09
N SER A 92 -22.82 -17.15 34.97
CA SER A 92 -22.70 -18.12 33.89
C SER A 92 -21.79 -19.30 34.26
N TYR A 93 -21.84 -20.36 33.44
CA TYR A 93 -20.95 -21.52 33.59
C TYR A 93 -19.46 -21.13 33.67
N ALA A 94 -19.04 -20.16 32.85
CA ALA A 94 -17.64 -19.72 32.85
C ALA A 94 -17.29 -18.84 34.05
N ASP A 95 -18.22 -18.00 34.51
CA ASP A 95 -17.99 -17.17 35.70
C ASP A 95 -17.79 -18.06 36.92
N LYS A 96 -18.59 -19.13 37.04
CA LYS A 96 -18.44 -20.14 38.11
C LYS A 96 -17.13 -20.90 38.04
N GLN A 97 -16.65 -21.24 36.83
CA GLN A 97 -15.34 -21.86 36.67
C GLN A 97 -14.20 -20.91 37.07
N LEU A 98 -14.25 -19.66 36.58
CA LEU A 98 -13.24 -18.64 36.88
C LEU A 98 -13.23 -18.32 38.38
N ALA A 99 -14.40 -18.20 39.00
CA ALA A 99 -14.54 -17.99 40.44
C ALA A 99 -13.91 -19.11 41.29
N ALA A 100 -14.05 -20.38 40.86
CA ALA A 100 -13.42 -21.51 41.54
C ALA A 100 -11.89 -21.49 41.41
N ILE A 101 -11.37 -21.08 40.25
CA ILE A 101 -9.92 -20.92 40.01
C ILE A 101 -9.36 -19.75 40.83
N ASN A 102 -10.04 -18.60 40.82
CA ASN A 102 -9.65 -17.40 41.54
C ASN A 102 -9.76 -17.52 43.06
N SER A 103 -10.54 -18.49 43.56
CA SER A 103 -10.60 -18.78 45.00
C SER A 103 -9.30 -19.39 45.56
N GLN A 104 -8.32 -19.74 44.72
CA GLN A 104 -7.05 -20.32 45.15
C GLN A 104 -6.01 -19.24 45.52
N LEU A 105 -5.53 -19.27 46.78
CA LEU A 105 -4.50 -18.36 47.30
C LEU A 105 -3.12 -19.02 47.56
N GLN A 106 -2.88 -20.27 47.18
CA GLN A 106 -1.60 -20.93 47.48
C GLN A 106 -0.46 -20.46 46.57
N GLY A 107 0.67 -20.09 47.19
CA GLY A 107 1.92 -19.77 46.49
C GLY A 107 1.72 -18.67 45.44
N ASN A 108 2.30 -18.85 44.27
CA ASN A 108 2.30 -17.85 43.20
C ASN A 108 1.00 -17.81 42.36
N VAL A 109 -0.05 -18.54 42.75
CA VAL A 109 -1.28 -18.67 41.95
C VAL A 109 -2.04 -17.34 41.83
N ILE A 110 -2.03 -16.51 42.88
CA ILE A 110 -2.67 -15.18 42.82
C ILE A 110 -2.01 -14.28 41.77
N TYR A 111 -0.68 -14.34 41.63
CA TYR A 111 0.05 -13.60 40.60
C TYR A 111 -0.37 -14.01 39.20
N TYR A 112 -0.36 -15.32 38.94
CA TYR A 112 -0.82 -15.84 37.66
C TYR A 112 -2.27 -15.45 37.37
N ASN A 113 -3.19 -15.56 38.34
CA ASN A 113 -4.60 -15.25 38.13
C ASN A 113 -4.81 -13.77 37.80
N ILE A 114 -4.17 -12.85 38.54
CA ILE A 114 -4.26 -11.40 38.26
C ILE A 114 -3.67 -11.08 36.88
N TRP A 115 -2.50 -11.63 36.54
CA TRP A 115 -1.90 -11.47 35.22
C TRP A 115 -2.73 -12.12 34.11
N ASN A 116 -3.37 -13.25 34.37
CA ASN A 116 -4.19 -13.94 33.38
C ASN A 116 -5.51 -13.22 33.11
N MET A 117 -6.05 -12.47 34.08
CA MET A 117 -7.21 -11.61 33.86
C MET A 117 -6.80 -10.31 33.16
N ALA A 118 -5.72 -9.65 33.59
CA ALA A 118 -5.26 -8.40 32.99
C ALA A 118 -4.67 -8.61 31.59
N ARG A 119 -3.70 -9.52 31.47
CA ARG A 119 -2.90 -9.79 30.26
C ARG A 119 -2.67 -11.30 30.06
N PRO A 120 -3.67 -12.04 29.57
CA PRO A 120 -3.56 -13.48 29.34
C PRO A 120 -2.41 -13.89 28.42
N ASP A 121 -1.99 -13.00 27.53
CA ASP A 121 -0.86 -13.21 26.63
C ASP A 121 0.50 -13.12 27.34
N LEU A 122 0.59 -12.35 28.42
CA LEU A 122 1.79 -12.23 29.25
C LEU A 122 1.76 -13.16 30.46
N SER A 123 0.59 -13.66 30.87
CA SER A 123 0.42 -14.50 32.07
C SER A 123 1.28 -15.77 32.09
N VAL A 124 1.67 -16.28 30.91
CA VAL A 124 2.61 -17.41 30.77
C VAL A 124 4.02 -17.09 31.25
N LEU A 125 4.42 -15.81 31.31
CA LEU A 125 5.67 -15.41 31.97
C LEU A 125 5.56 -15.59 33.49
N PHE A 126 4.33 -15.67 33.99
CA PHE A 126 3.96 -15.75 35.40
C PHE A 126 3.61 -17.17 35.86
N ASN A 127 3.79 -18.17 34.98
CA ASN A 127 3.57 -19.58 35.29
C ASN A 127 4.42 -20.50 34.37
N ASP A 128 4.76 -21.73 34.78
CA ASP A 128 5.42 -22.74 33.93
C ASP A 128 4.44 -23.54 33.05
N GLY A 129 3.17 -23.11 33.00
CA GLY A 129 2.10 -23.78 32.29
C GLY A 129 1.43 -24.89 33.11
N SER A 130 1.82 -25.10 34.37
CA SER A 130 1.06 -25.96 35.29
C SER A 130 0.17 -25.09 36.20
N LEU A 131 -1.13 -25.35 36.19
CA LEU A 131 -2.05 -24.78 37.20
C LEU A 131 -1.76 -25.30 38.63
N LEU A 132 -0.69 -26.10 38.82
CA LEU A 132 -0.54 -27.06 39.92
C LEU A 132 0.89 -27.21 40.48
N SER A 133 1.94 -26.58 39.90
CA SER A 133 3.31 -26.67 40.43
C SER A 133 3.80 -25.30 40.89
N PRO A 134 4.10 -25.09 42.19
CA PRO A 134 4.62 -23.84 42.73
C PRO A 134 6.13 -23.68 42.39
N GLY A 135 6.45 -23.54 41.10
CA GLY A 135 7.77 -23.14 40.63
C GLY A 135 7.79 -21.63 40.36
N ASN A 136 8.70 -20.89 41.01
CA ASN A 136 8.92 -19.47 40.73
C ASN A 136 9.44 -19.30 39.29
N ASN A 137 8.64 -18.72 38.40
CA ASN A 137 9.13 -18.21 37.12
C ASN A 137 9.39 -16.69 37.13
N PHE A 138 9.04 -15.97 38.21
CA PHE A 138 9.53 -14.61 38.43
C PHE A 138 11.04 -14.60 38.68
N PRO A 139 11.79 -13.59 38.18
CA PRO A 139 13.20 -13.45 38.49
C PRO A 139 13.39 -13.39 40.01
N THR A 140 13.87 -14.49 40.59
CA THR A 140 13.98 -14.64 42.04
C THR A 140 14.91 -13.58 42.61
N GLY A 141 14.45 -12.80 43.59
CA GLY A 141 15.20 -11.70 44.19
C GLY A 141 15.18 -10.38 43.39
N SER A 142 14.28 -10.24 42.43
CA SER A 142 14.05 -8.96 41.74
C SER A 142 13.39 -7.92 42.64
N ALA A 143 13.55 -6.64 42.29
CA ALA A 143 12.86 -5.54 42.97
C ALA A 143 11.33 -5.68 42.89
N TYR A 144 10.81 -6.10 41.72
CA TYR A 144 9.39 -6.38 41.53
C TYR A 144 8.88 -7.49 42.48
N GLN A 145 9.56 -8.64 42.55
CA GLN A 145 9.13 -9.70 43.47
C GLN A 145 9.15 -9.24 44.93
N THR A 146 10.22 -8.55 45.33
CA THR A 146 10.41 -8.08 46.71
C THR A 146 9.29 -7.14 47.14
N ILE A 147 8.96 -6.14 46.30
CA ILE A 147 7.94 -5.14 46.61
C ILE A 147 6.55 -5.82 46.66
N THR A 148 6.22 -6.71 45.73
CA THR A 148 4.90 -7.35 45.73
C THR A 148 4.69 -8.31 46.90
N GLU A 149 5.71 -9.07 47.30
CA GLU A 149 5.63 -9.98 48.46
C GLU A 149 5.43 -9.18 49.77
N GLN A 150 6.19 -8.09 49.95
CA GLN A 150 6.06 -7.22 51.11
C GLN A 150 4.67 -6.55 51.21
N ALA A 151 4.14 -6.08 50.07
CA ALA A 151 2.80 -5.47 50.03
C ALA A 151 1.70 -6.48 50.40
N LEU A 152 1.78 -7.71 49.90
CA LEU A 152 0.83 -8.77 50.21
C LEU A 152 0.90 -9.21 51.67
N ASP A 153 2.11 -9.37 52.23
CA ASP A 153 2.28 -9.72 53.64
C ASP A 153 1.67 -8.65 54.56
N LEU A 154 1.95 -7.37 54.29
CA LEU A 154 1.43 -6.24 55.05
C LEU A 154 -0.10 -6.17 54.99
N THR A 155 -0.66 -6.16 53.78
CA THR A 155 -2.11 -6.00 53.59
C THR A 155 -2.89 -7.24 54.06
N GLY A 156 -2.30 -8.43 53.95
CA GLY A 156 -2.85 -9.67 54.50
C GLY A 156 -2.92 -9.67 56.03
N GLU A 157 -1.88 -9.19 56.72
CA GLU A 157 -1.88 -9.03 58.18
C GLU A 157 -2.98 -8.07 58.65
N VAL A 158 -3.07 -6.90 58.00
CA VAL A 158 -4.08 -5.87 58.33
C VAL A 158 -5.50 -6.38 58.05
N ALA A 159 -5.74 -7.04 56.92
CA ALA A 159 -7.05 -7.62 56.61
C ALA A 159 -7.47 -8.67 57.65
N GLY A 160 -6.54 -9.49 58.13
CA GLY A 160 -6.78 -10.47 59.20
C GLY A 160 -7.20 -9.80 60.51
N LYS A 161 -6.52 -8.72 60.92
CA LYS A 161 -6.89 -7.94 62.12
C LYS A 161 -8.24 -7.27 61.97
N MET A 162 -8.55 -6.68 60.81
CA MET A 162 -9.84 -6.05 60.55
C MET A 162 -10.99 -7.05 60.59
N LYS A 163 -10.79 -8.26 60.06
CA LYS A 163 -11.77 -9.36 60.20
C LYS A 163 -12.05 -9.68 61.66
N SER A 164 -11.03 -9.77 62.50
CA SER A 164 -11.22 -9.98 63.95
C SER A 164 -11.92 -8.79 64.61
N TYR A 165 -11.54 -7.55 64.26
CA TYR A 165 -12.12 -6.33 64.82
C TYR A 165 -13.62 -6.22 64.59
N PHE A 166 -14.08 -6.44 63.35
CA PHE A 166 -15.52 -6.39 63.04
C PHE A 166 -16.29 -7.64 63.51
N ALA A 167 -15.59 -8.69 63.96
CA ALA A 167 -16.18 -9.92 64.50
C ALA A 167 -16.32 -9.96 66.02
N ASP A 168 -15.46 -9.28 66.79
CA ASP A 168 -15.32 -9.44 68.26
C ASP A 168 -15.92 -8.27 69.08
N ASP A 169 -16.75 -7.42 68.49
CA ASP A 169 -17.37 -6.28 69.18
C ASP A 169 -18.61 -6.69 70.00
N SER A 170 -18.47 -6.65 71.33
CA SER A 170 -19.53 -7.02 72.29
C SER A 170 -20.78 -6.14 72.24
N ASP A 171 -20.70 -4.90 71.75
CA ASP A 171 -21.89 -4.04 71.55
C ASP A 171 -22.66 -4.41 70.27
N ARG A 172 -22.03 -5.16 69.37
CA ARG A 172 -22.60 -5.68 68.12
C ARG A 172 -23.07 -7.13 68.24
N ALA A 173 -23.01 -7.67 69.46
CA ALA A 173 -23.20 -9.09 69.76
C ALA A 173 -24.67 -9.60 69.67
N SER A 174 -25.63 -8.73 69.40
CA SER A 174 -27.07 -9.05 69.49
C SER A 174 -27.84 -9.06 68.17
N TYR A 175 -27.17 -8.88 67.03
CA TYR A 175 -27.83 -8.72 65.73
C TYR A 175 -27.25 -9.61 64.62
N SER A 176 -28.13 -10.25 63.84
CA SER A 176 -27.75 -11.03 62.66
C SER A 176 -27.57 -10.09 61.46
N VAL A 177 -26.34 -9.67 61.20
CA VAL A 177 -26.02 -8.64 60.20
C VAL A 177 -26.30 -9.06 58.75
N TYR A 178 -26.46 -10.37 58.48
CA TYR A 178 -26.68 -10.88 57.11
C TYR A 178 -27.72 -12.03 56.99
N GLY A 179 -28.63 -12.19 57.97
CA GLY A 179 -29.63 -13.30 58.02
C GLY A 179 -28.99 -14.67 58.33
N VAL A 180 -29.37 -15.44 59.37
CA VAL A 180 -30.70 -15.96 59.69
C VAL A 180 -30.99 -15.97 61.21
N LEU A 181 -32.18 -15.44 61.53
CA LEU A 181 -33.19 -15.71 62.57
C LEU A 181 -32.85 -16.20 64.01
N PRO A 182 -33.67 -15.81 65.01
CA PRO A 182 -33.59 -16.14 66.45
C PRO A 182 -33.56 -17.63 66.87
N GLN A 183 -33.58 -18.58 65.95
CA GLN A 183 -33.62 -20.01 66.25
C GLN A 183 -32.29 -20.62 66.72
N TYR A 184 -31.20 -19.84 66.75
CA TYR A 184 -29.88 -20.26 67.23
C TYR A 184 -29.47 -19.68 68.59
N ALA A 185 -30.40 -19.10 69.36
CA ALA A 185 -30.15 -18.44 70.65
C ALA A 185 -29.76 -19.39 71.82
N GLY A 186 -29.32 -20.64 71.55
CA GLY A 186 -29.16 -21.69 72.57
C GLY A 186 -27.87 -22.51 72.54
N GLU A 187 -26.93 -22.25 71.61
CA GLU A 187 -25.67 -23.01 71.57
C GLU A 187 -24.56 -22.29 72.33
N THR A 188 -23.86 -23.02 73.20
CA THR A 188 -22.72 -22.56 74.02
C THR A 188 -21.42 -22.38 73.23
N ALA A 189 -21.50 -22.18 71.91
CA ALA A 189 -20.40 -21.70 71.10
C ALA A 189 -20.59 -20.18 70.99
N GLY A 190 -19.70 -19.40 71.62
CA GLY A 190 -19.89 -17.98 71.97
C GLY A 190 -20.25 -16.99 70.86
N ASP A 191 -20.61 -15.80 71.33
CA ASP A 191 -20.96 -14.50 70.70
C ASP A 191 -20.47 -14.20 69.27
N PRO A 192 -21.20 -13.35 68.51
CA PRO A 192 -21.72 -13.70 67.19
C PRO A 192 -20.76 -13.48 66.03
N ARG A 193 -21.07 -14.20 64.95
CA ARG A 193 -20.28 -14.30 63.74
C ARG A 193 -20.75 -13.29 62.68
N PRO A 194 -19.89 -12.43 62.12
CA PRO A 194 -20.23 -11.66 60.94
C PRO A 194 -20.07 -12.53 59.68
N PHE A 195 -20.94 -13.54 59.54
CA PHE A 195 -21.33 -14.23 58.29
C PHE A 195 -22.09 -15.54 58.58
N VAL A 196 -23.17 -15.76 57.83
CA VAL A 196 -23.71 -17.07 57.44
C VAL A 196 -23.93 -16.97 55.92
N VAL A 197 -23.52 -17.98 55.15
CA VAL A 197 -23.91 -18.08 53.72
C VAL A 197 -25.43 -17.97 53.65
N SER A 198 -25.97 -17.15 52.74
CA SER A 198 -27.42 -16.97 52.66
C SER A 198 -28.13 -18.31 52.48
N GLU A 199 -29.34 -18.44 53.02
CA GLU A 199 -30.11 -19.68 52.90
C GLU A 199 -30.36 -20.05 51.43
N ALA A 200 -30.54 -19.04 50.56
CA ALA A 200 -30.72 -19.24 49.13
C ALA A 200 -29.47 -19.86 48.48
N ILE A 201 -28.27 -19.42 48.88
CA ILE A 201 -27.01 -19.94 48.33
C ILE A 201 -26.66 -21.29 48.96
N ASN A 202 -26.72 -21.40 50.29
CA ASN A 202 -26.39 -22.63 51.02
C ASN A 202 -27.32 -23.79 50.67
N GLY A 203 -28.59 -23.51 50.36
CA GLY A 203 -29.56 -24.50 49.90
C GLY A 203 -29.39 -24.94 48.44
N ASN A 204 -28.56 -24.26 47.65
CA ASN A 204 -28.42 -24.49 46.20
C ASN A 204 -26.94 -24.50 45.73
N PRO A 205 -26.09 -25.42 46.23
CA PRO A 205 -24.69 -25.50 45.82
C PRO A 205 -24.57 -25.93 44.33
N TRP A 206 -23.47 -25.56 43.67
CA TRP A 206 -23.29 -25.75 42.23
C TRP A 206 -23.23 -27.22 41.82
N THR A 207 -23.92 -27.60 40.75
CA THR A 207 -23.84 -28.98 40.22
C THR A 207 -22.93 -29.07 39.00
N VAL A 208 -22.57 -30.30 38.58
CA VAL A 208 -21.74 -30.55 37.39
C VAL A 208 -22.44 -30.16 36.09
N GLU A 209 -23.76 -29.96 36.12
CA GLU A 209 -24.53 -29.39 35.02
C GLU A 209 -24.37 -27.87 34.91
N GLN A 210 -24.04 -27.21 36.02
CA GLN A 210 -23.94 -25.75 36.10
C GLN A 210 -22.49 -25.23 35.96
N THR A 211 -21.48 -26.05 36.22
CA THR A 211 -20.04 -25.70 36.14
C THR A 211 -19.14 -26.94 35.94
N SER A 212 -17.81 -26.82 35.95
CA SER A 212 -16.90 -27.98 35.84
C SER A 212 -16.94 -28.88 37.06
N SER A 213 -16.61 -30.17 36.86
CA SER A 213 -16.40 -31.10 37.98
C SER A 213 -15.35 -30.61 38.96
N LEU A 214 -14.30 -29.93 38.48
CA LEU A 214 -13.28 -29.32 39.33
C LEU A 214 -13.89 -28.19 40.20
N ALA A 215 -14.67 -27.29 39.61
CA ALA A 215 -15.31 -26.20 40.37
C ALA A 215 -16.31 -26.72 41.41
N VAL A 216 -17.09 -27.75 41.08
CA VAL A 216 -17.98 -28.43 42.04
C VAL A 216 -17.18 -29.07 43.18
N THR A 217 -16.09 -29.77 42.86
CA THR A 217 -15.23 -30.38 43.88
C THR A 217 -14.59 -29.32 44.77
N ILE A 218 -14.09 -28.22 44.21
CA ILE A 218 -13.53 -27.10 44.98
C ILE A 218 -14.59 -26.51 45.91
N GLN A 219 -15.82 -26.33 45.44
CA GLN A 219 -16.89 -25.77 46.27
C GLN A 219 -17.34 -26.76 47.36
N GLN A 220 -17.49 -28.05 47.07
CA GLN A 220 -18.24 -28.98 47.94
C GLN A 220 -17.41 -30.01 48.70
N SER A 221 -16.15 -30.27 48.33
CA SER A 221 -15.36 -31.39 48.85
C SER A 221 -14.27 -30.95 49.84
N ALA A 222 -14.05 -31.76 50.89
CA ALA A 222 -12.87 -31.69 51.74
C ALA A 222 -11.62 -32.34 51.09
N GLU A 223 -11.83 -33.20 50.09
CA GLU A 223 -10.78 -33.87 49.31
C GLU A 223 -10.69 -33.22 47.93
N VAL A 224 -9.90 -32.15 47.82
CA VAL A 224 -9.57 -31.51 46.53
C VAL A 224 -8.28 -32.11 45.92
N PRO A 225 -8.10 -32.06 44.59
CA PRO A 225 -6.88 -32.53 43.94
C PRO A 225 -5.61 -31.82 44.45
N ALA A 226 -4.46 -32.50 44.39
CA ALA A 226 -3.17 -31.93 44.79
C ALA A 226 -2.85 -30.64 44.02
N GLY A 227 -2.45 -29.58 44.75
CA GLY A 227 -2.19 -28.24 44.21
C GLY A 227 -3.37 -27.26 44.34
N PHE A 228 -4.53 -27.72 44.82
CA PHE A 228 -5.66 -26.88 45.24
C PHE A 228 -5.80 -26.90 46.78
N GLN A 229 -6.17 -25.77 47.39
CA GLN A 229 -6.57 -25.70 48.79
C GLN A 229 -7.90 -26.42 48.99
N SER A 230 -8.04 -27.18 50.08
CA SER A 230 -9.34 -27.66 50.57
C SER A 230 -10.14 -26.48 51.14
N GLN A 231 -10.56 -25.57 50.28
CA GLN A 231 -11.48 -24.50 50.60
C GLN A 231 -12.91 -25.07 50.63
N TYR A 232 -13.14 -26.03 51.53
CA TYR A 232 -14.44 -26.68 51.66
C TYR A 232 -15.49 -25.66 52.14
N TRP A 233 -16.66 -25.66 51.49
CA TRP A 233 -17.83 -24.85 51.84
C TRP A 233 -18.06 -24.66 53.35
N GLY A 234 -17.88 -25.72 54.14
CA GLY A 234 -18.16 -25.69 55.57
C GLY A 234 -17.11 -24.97 56.44
N GLU A 235 -15.94 -24.62 55.92
CA GLU A 235 -15.03 -23.68 56.61
C GLU A 235 -15.49 -22.23 56.43
N TYR A 236 -15.94 -21.86 55.22
CA TYR A 236 -16.39 -20.50 54.89
C TYR A 236 -17.68 -20.10 55.61
N VAL A 237 -18.62 -21.03 55.80
CA VAL A 237 -19.87 -20.78 56.56
C VAL A 237 -19.62 -20.43 58.04
N SER A 238 -18.40 -20.60 58.56
CA SER A 238 -18.07 -20.40 59.97
C SER A 238 -17.11 -19.24 60.26
N SER A 239 -16.59 -18.58 59.22
CA SER A 239 -15.55 -17.55 59.33
C SER A 239 -16.10 -16.13 59.05
N PRO A 240 -15.58 -15.08 59.71
CA PRO A 240 -15.91 -13.68 59.40
C PRO A 240 -15.70 -13.31 57.92
N ALA A 241 -16.75 -12.78 57.27
CA ALA A 241 -16.68 -12.39 55.85
C ALA A 241 -16.13 -10.97 55.66
N PHE A 242 -16.57 -9.98 56.45
CA PHE A 242 -16.17 -8.58 56.30
C PHE A 242 -14.87 -8.24 57.07
N PRO A 243 -13.94 -7.47 56.48
CA PRO A 243 -13.78 -7.23 55.04
C PRO A 243 -13.20 -8.49 54.34
N SER A 244 -13.30 -8.58 53.01
CA SER A 244 -12.78 -9.73 52.26
C SER A 244 -11.25 -9.69 52.15
N GLY A 245 -10.57 -10.66 52.78
CA GLY A 245 -9.12 -10.82 52.67
C GLY A 245 -8.67 -11.25 51.26
N HIS A 246 -9.50 -12.02 50.54
CA HIS A 246 -9.24 -12.39 49.13
C HIS A 246 -9.31 -11.15 48.22
N SER A 247 -10.35 -10.32 48.40
CA SER A 247 -10.46 -9.04 47.67
C SER A 247 -9.28 -8.12 48.00
N THR A 248 -8.88 -8.05 49.27
CA THR A 248 -7.73 -7.24 49.71
C THR A 248 -6.46 -7.67 48.99
N ALA A 249 -6.09 -8.96 49.06
CA ALA A 249 -4.87 -9.47 48.41
C ALA A 249 -4.89 -9.26 46.89
N GLY A 250 -6.02 -9.53 46.23
CA GLY A 250 -6.17 -9.33 44.79
C GLY A 250 -6.02 -7.88 44.37
N ASN A 251 -6.68 -6.95 45.08
CA ASN A 251 -6.59 -5.52 44.79
C ASN A 251 -5.21 -4.94 45.14
N THR A 252 -4.55 -5.40 46.22
CA THR A 252 -3.17 -5.00 46.53
C THR A 252 -2.25 -5.33 45.37
N LEU A 253 -2.31 -6.58 44.87
CA LEU A 253 -1.45 -6.99 43.78
C LEU A 253 -1.80 -6.29 42.46
N ALA A 254 -3.09 -6.19 42.15
CA ALA A 254 -3.57 -5.51 40.95
C ALA A 254 -3.15 -4.03 40.90
N ILE A 255 -3.47 -3.25 41.93
CA ILE A 255 -3.16 -1.80 41.96
C ILE A 255 -1.64 -1.60 41.91
N LEU A 256 -0.87 -2.34 42.73
CA LEU A 256 0.59 -2.23 42.71
C LEU A 256 1.18 -2.62 41.35
N THR A 257 0.71 -3.71 40.74
CA THR A 257 1.19 -4.13 39.41
C THR A 257 0.81 -3.12 38.34
N GLY A 258 -0.39 -2.52 38.41
CA GLY A 258 -0.78 -1.42 37.54
C GLY A 258 0.13 -0.22 37.68
N ILE A 259 0.50 0.16 38.91
CA ILE A 259 1.50 1.23 39.17
C ILE A 259 2.85 0.87 38.54
N LEU A 260 3.31 -0.37 38.66
CA LEU A 260 4.61 -0.80 38.14
C LEU A 260 4.61 -1.05 36.61
N ALA A 261 3.43 -1.32 36.03
CA ALA A 261 3.18 -1.48 34.61
C ALA A 261 2.08 -0.52 34.12
N PRO A 262 2.37 0.79 34.08
CA PRO A 262 1.37 1.82 33.83
C PRO A 262 0.73 1.74 32.44
N GLU A 263 1.35 1.06 31.48
CA GLU A 263 0.77 0.74 30.16
C GLU A 263 -0.47 -0.18 30.23
N TYR A 264 -0.60 -0.95 31.32
CA TYR A 264 -1.69 -1.89 31.60
C TYR A 264 -2.45 -1.52 32.87
N TYR A 265 -2.31 -0.28 33.34
CA TYR A 265 -2.85 0.18 34.61
C TYR A 265 -4.33 -0.18 34.78
N LYS A 266 -5.15 0.17 33.77
CA LYS A 266 -6.59 -0.09 33.73
C LYS A 266 -6.92 -1.58 33.69
N ASP A 267 -6.16 -2.37 32.92
CA ASP A 267 -6.35 -3.83 32.84
C ASP A 267 -6.17 -4.48 34.21
N PHE A 268 -5.12 -4.06 34.95
CA PHE A 268 -4.87 -4.57 36.29
C PHE A 268 -5.93 -4.12 37.30
N LEU A 269 -6.37 -2.86 37.25
CA LEU A 269 -7.46 -2.40 38.12
C LEU A 269 -8.74 -3.24 37.91
N MET A 270 -9.12 -3.52 36.66
CA MET A 270 -10.24 -4.41 36.36
C MET A 270 -9.98 -5.84 36.83
N ALA A 271 -8.77 -6.38 36.66
CA ALA A 271 -8.43 -7.71 37.16
C ALA A 271 -8.58 -7.81 38.69
N GLY A 272 -8.23 -6.76 39.44
CA GLY A 272 -8.44 -6.69 40.89
C GLY A 272 -9.92 -6.73 41.28
N ILE A 273 -10.77 -6.02 40.52
CA ILE A 273 -12.23 -6.09 40.65
C ILE A 273 -12.76 -7.49 40.34
N GLU A 274 -12.39 -8.07 39.19
CA GLU A 274 -12.84 -9.41 38.78
C GLU A 274 -12.40 -10.49 39.77
N PHE A 275 -11.20 -10.36 40.36
CA PHE A 275 -10.73 -11.23 41.43
C PHE A 275 -11.59 -11.14 42.69
N GLY A 276 -12.01 -9.92 43.06
CA GLY A 276 -12.92 -9.68 44.17
C GLY A 276 -14.33 -10.24 43.90
N VAL A 277 -14.91 -9.88 42.74
CA VAL A 277 -16.24 -10.32 42.27
C VAL A 277 -16.33 -11.84 42.18
N SER A 278 -15.23 -12.52 41.87
CA SER A 278 -15.15 -13.99 41.89
C SER A 278 -15.60 -14.58 43.22
N ARG A 279 -15.46 -13.86 44.34
CA ARG A 279 -15.94 -14.32 45.66
C ARG A 279 -17.46 -14.15 45.86
N ASN A 280 -18.06 -13.15 45.21
CA ASN A 280 -19.52 -13.01 45.11
C ASN A 280 -20.11 -14.15 44.25
N VAL A 281 -19.49 -14.40 43.10
CA VAL A 281 -19.87 -15.52 42.23
C VAL A 281 -19.78 -16.83 43.01
N PHE A 282 -18.70 -17.06 43.75
CA PHE A 282 -18.51 -18.26 44.57
C PHE A 282 -19.50 -18.38 45.75
N GLY A 283 -20.16 -17.29 46.16
CA GLY A 283 -21.23 -17.28 47.16
C GLY A 283 -20.76 -17.20 48.61
N VAL A 284 -19.60 -16.58 48.85
CA VAL A 284 -18.90 -16.60 50.15
C VAL A 284 -18.53 -15.20 50.67
N HIS A 285 -18.86 -14.15 49.93
CA HIS A 285 -18.67 -12.76 50.32
C HIS A 285 -19.76 -11.90 49.71
N TYR A 286 -20.24 -10.90 50.44
CA TYR A 286 -21.18 -9.91 49.93
C TYR A 286 -20.44 -8.76 49.20
N PRO A 287 -21.13 -7.95 48.36
CA PRO A 287 -20.57 -6.77 47.74
C PRO A 287 -19.80 -5.84 48.69
N LEU A 288 -20.37 -5.50 49.85
CA LEU A 288 -19.71 -4.67 50.87
C LEU A 288 -18.38 -5.27 51.36
N ASP A 289 -18.26 -6.60 51.47
CA ASP A 289 -17.02 -7.26 51.88
C ASP A 289 -15.91 -7.05 50.84
N VAL A 290 -16.28 -7.12 49.56
CA VAL A 290 -15.37 -6.94 48.43
C VAL A 290 -14.94 -5.49 48.30
N ILE A 291 -15.89 -4.54 48.42
CA ILE A 291 -15.62 -3.10 48.46
C ILE A 291 -14.69 -2.77 49.63
N GLY A 292 -15.00 -3.25 50.85
CA GLY A 292 -14.17 -3.03 52.04
C GLY A 292 -12.75 -3.56 51.90
N GLY A 293 -12.57 -4.72 51.25
CA GLY A 293 -11.24 -5.26 50.94
C GLY A 293 -10.44 -4.40 49.95
N ARG A 294 -11.09 -3.87 48.91
CA ARG A 294 -10.45 -2.93 47.97
C ARG A 294 -10.06 -1.62 48.65
N LEU A 295 -10.88 -1.10 49.56
CA LEU A 295 -10.58 0.14 50.31
C LEU A 295 -9.34 -0.02 51.19
N ILE A 296 -9.25 -1.12 51.94
CA ILE A 296 -8.05 -1.46 52.73
C ILE A 296 -6.82 -1.55 51.83
N ALA A 297 -6.92 -2.24 50.69
CA ALA A 297 -5.80 -2.38 49.75
C ALA A 297 -5.33 -1.02 49.23
N THR A 298 -6.27 -0.17 48.79
CA THR A 298 -5.98 1.16 48.21
C THR A 298 -5.33 2.09 49.23
N TYR A 299 -5.93 2.21 50.42
CA TYR A 299 -5.41 3.04 51.51
C TYR A 299 -4.01 2.58 51.94
N ASN A 300 -3.85 1.29 52.23
CA ASN A 300 -2.57 0.77 52.73
C ASN A 300 -1.46 0.87 51.68
N LEU A 301 -1.76 0.65 50.40
CA LEU A 301 -0.78 0.87 49.32
C LEU A 301 -0.35 2.32 49.25
N ALA A 302 -1.29 3.28 49.30
CA ALA A 302 -0.92 4.69 49.27
C ALA A 302 -0.04 5.07 50.48
N MET A 303 -0.40 4.63 51.69
CA MET A 303 0.42 4.89 52.88
C MET A 303 1.81 4.25 52.75
N TRP A 304 1.86 3.01 52.28
CA TRP A 304 3.09 2.26 52.13
C TRP A 304 4.04 2.88 51.09
N LEU A 305 3.52 3.28 49.93
CA LEU A 305 4.28 3.91 48.84
C LEU A 305 4.77 5.34 49.18
N ASN A 306 4.08 6.03 50.10
CA ASN A 306 4.54 7.32 50.63
C ASN A 306 5.60 7.18 51.75
N GLY A 307 5.97 5.95 52.12
CA GLY A 307 7.11 5.69 53.02
C GLY A 307 6.83 5.91 54.51
N THR A 308 5.57 5.86 54.95
CA THR A 308 5.20 6.25 56.32
C THR A 308 5.48 5.23 57.42
N ASP A 309 5.89 3.98 57.14
CA ASP A 309 6.31 3.04 58.22
C ASP A 309 7.20 1.85 57.77
N TYR A 310 7.52 1.73 56.47
CA TYR A 310 8.09 0.48 55.91
C TYR A 310 9.30 0.67 54.96
N GLY A 311 9.82 1.89 54.80
CA GLY A 311 11.07 2.14 54.07
C GLY A 311 11.02 1.97 52.55
N VAL A 312 9.82 2.01 51.95
CA VAL A 312 9.62 2.04 50.50
C VAL A 312 9.41 3.48 50.05
N GLY A 313 10.11 3.91 49.00
CA GLY A 313 9.94 5.24 48.41
C GLY A 313 9.96 5.22 46.88
N PRO A 314 9.89 6.39 46.22
CA PRO A 314 9.81 6.49 44.76
C PRO A 314 10.91 5.73 44.02
N ALA A 315 12.14 5.73 44.54
CA ALA A 315 13.26 5.00 43.94
C ALA A 315 13.07 3.47 43.94
N ASP A 316 12.38 2.92 44.96
CA ASP A 316 12.08 1.49 45.02
C ASP A 316 10.96 1.13 44.02
N VAL A 317 9.99 2.03 43.85
CA VAL A 317 8.93 1.90 42.84
C VAL A 317 9.52 1.96 41.43
N ASP A 318 10.42 2.92 41.16
CA ASP A 318 11.12 3.03 39.87
C ASP A 318 11.96 1.79 39.58
N ALA A 319 12.70 1.29 40.57
CA ALA A 319 13.51 0.08 40.43
C ALA A 319 12.65 -1.17 40.20
N ALA A 320 11.51 -1.28 40.88
CA ALA A 320 10.56 -2.37 40.70
C ALA A 320 9.86 -2.29 39.35
N SER A 321 9.45 -1.09 38.91
CA SER A 321 8.85 -0.86 37.60
C SER A 321 9.86 -1.21 36.50
N ALA A 322 11.08 -0.66 36.53
CA ALA A 322 12.13 -1.00 35.58
C ALA A 322 12.43 -2.50 35.54
N SER A 323 12.46 -3.17 36.70
CA SER A 323 12.63 -4.62 36.79
C SER A 323 11.48 -5.40 36.15
N LEU A 324 10.24 -4.94 36.30
CA LEU A 324 9.06 -5.57 35.71
C LEU A 324 9.02 -5.34 34.19
N GLN A 325 9.21 -4.09 33.76
CA GLN A 325 9.24 -3.66 32.36
C GLN A 325 10.28 -4.45 31.55
N ALA A 326 11.49 -4.60 32.09
CA ALA A 326 12.54 -5.42 31.49
C ALA A 326 12.17 -6.91 31.37
N TYR A 327 11.35 -7.42 32.28
CA TYR A 327 10.91 -8.81 32.28
C TYR A 327 9.79 -9.07 31.26
N ILE A 328 8.82 -8.16 31.16
CA ILE A 328 7.69 -8.29 30.23
C ILE A 328 7.98 -7.76 28.82
N GLY A 329 9.15 -7.13 28.61
CA GLY A 329 9.56 -6.58 27.32
C GLY A 329 8.80 -5.32 26.93
N SER A 330 8.38 -4.52 27.92
CA SER A 330 7.64 -3.27 27.73
C SER A 330 8.49 -2.06 28.13
N GLY A 331 8.11 -0.88 27.65
CA GLY A 331 8.79 0.39 27.88
C GLY A 331 8.07 1.34 28.85
N GLY A 332 7.03 0.88 29.55
CA GLY A 332 6.29 1.68 30.55
C GLY A 332 5.54 2.89 29.98
N GLY A 333 5.24 2.90 28.69
CA GLY A 333 4.57 4.02 28.00
C GLY A 333 3.14 3.72 27.59
N SER A 334 2.46 4.71 27.02
CA SER A 334 1.10 4.50 26.48
C SER A 334 1.05 3.28 25.55
N PRO A 335 0.05 2.39 25.67
CA PRO A 335 -0.07 1.19 24.84
C PRO A 335 -0.29 1.52 23.35
N TYR A 336 -0.58 2.78 23.01
CA TYR A 336 -0.77 3.26 21.64
C TYR A 336 0.51 3.88 21.04
N ALA A 337 1.54 4.13 21.86
CA ALA A 337 2.71 4.90 21.44
C ALA A 337 3.49 4.20 20.31
N ASP A 338 3.65 2.87 20.36
CA ASP A 338 4.40 2.12 19.33
C ASP A 338 3.78 2.25 17.94
N ALA A 339 2.45 2.34 17.86
CA ALA A 339 1.73 2.50 16.61
C ALA A 339 1.67 3.98 16.17
N CYS A 340 1.58 4.92 17.11
CA CYS A 340 1.19 6.30 16.80
C CYS A 340 2.33 7.34 16.89
N ARG A 341 3.42 7.09 17.62
CA ARG A 341 4.41 8.14 17.94
C ARG A 341 5.07 8.76 16.71
N ASN A 342 5.30 7.97 15.66
CA ASN A 342 5.96 8.44 14.43
C ASN A 342 4.98 8.97 13.37
N ASP A 343 3.70 8.62 13.47
CA ASP A 343 2.66 8.98 12.50
C ASP A 343 1.29 8.97 13.19
N ILE A 344 1.00 10.03 13.95
CA ILE A 344 -0.26 10.13 14.71
C ILE A 344 -1.48 10.17 13.78
N VAL A 345 -1.35 10.82 12.62
CA VAL A 345 -2.42 10.95 11.62
C VAL A 345 -2.75 9.58 11.02
N GLY A 346 -1.75 8.88 10.48
CA GLY A 346 -1.94 7.55 9.91
C GLY A 346 -2.43 6.52 10.93
N CYS A 347 -1.94 6.61 12.18
CA CYS A 347 -2.35 5.74 13.28
C CYS A 347 -3.84 5.88 13.64
N ILE A 348 -4.33 7.13 13.78
CA ILE A 348 -5.73 7.40 14.07
C ILE A 348 -6.61 6.98 12.87
N ARG A 349 -6.21 7.27 11.63
CA ARG A 349 -6.93 6.80 10.43
C ARG A 349 -7.02 5.28 10.35
N ALA A 350 -6.04 4.56 10.91
CA ALA A 350 -6.04 3.10 11.01
C ALA A 350 -6.90 2.56 12.17
N GLY A 351 -7.48 3.42 13.02
CA GLY A 351 -8.34 3.03 14.14
C GLY A 351 -7.58 2.43 15.33
N ALA A 352 -6.32 2.81 15.53
CA ALA A 352 -5.49 2.28 16.62
C ALA A 352 -5.93 2.76 18.03
N ILE A 353 -6.52 3.95 18.12
CA ILE A 353 -7.04 4.52 19.37
C ILE A 353 -8.54 4.17 19.48
N PRO A 354 -9.00 3.59 20.62
CA PRO A 354 -10.42 3.30 20.83
C PRO A 354 -11.31 4.54 20.74
N SER A 355 -12.59 4.33 20.44
CA SER A 355 -13.57 5.42 20.44
C SER A 355 -13.91 5.90 21.85
N SER A 356 -14.41 7.14 21.97
CA SER A 356 -14.89 7.70 23.24
C SER A 356 -15.94 6.81 23.91
N GLU A 357 -16.81 6.16 23.12
CA GLU A 357 -17.78 5.18 23.61
C GLU A 357 -17.13 3.96 24.24
N GLN A 358 -16.10 3.38 23.61
CA GLN A 358 -15.39 2.23 24.16
C GLN A 358 -14.70 2.58 25.48
N PHE A 359 -14.09 3.76 25.58
CA PHE A 359 -13.49 4.23 26.84
C PHE A 359 -14.52 4.42 27.95
N ARG A 360 -15.64 5.10 27.65
CA ARG A 360 -16.74 5.31 28.60
C ARG A 360 -17.37 4.00 29.07
N GLU A 361 -17.63 3.06 28.16
CA GLU A 361 -18.18 1.76 28.51
C GLU A 361 -17.30 0.98 29.50
N ALA A 362 -15.97 1.02 29.32
CA ALA A 362 -15.04 0.38 30.24
C ALA A 362 -15.03 1.08 31.62
N ARG A 363 -15.11 2.42 31.64
CA ARG A 363 -15.17 3.23 32.87
C ARG A 363 -16.45 3.01 33.65
N ASP A 364 -17.60 2.96 32.98
CA ASP A 364 -18.90 2.73 33.60
C ASP A 364 -18.95 1.35 34.28
N LEU A 365 -18.34 0.34 33.66
CA LEU A 365 -18.23 -1.00 34.24
C LEU A 365 -17.40 -1.01 35.53
N TYR A 366 -16.21 -0.39 35.53
CA TYR A 366 -15.39 -0.28 36.74
C TYR A 366 -16.13 0.48 37.85
N THR A 367 -16.75 1.60 37.49
CA THR A 367 -17.52 2.47 38.40
C THR A 367 -18.69 1.72 39.03
N TYR A 368 -19.40 0.88 38.27
CA TYR A 368 -20.43 0.01 38.82
C TYR A 368 -19.89 -0.88 39.94
N TYR A 369 -18.76 -1.58 39.74
CA TYR A 369 -18.18 -2.44 40.77
C TYR A 369 -17.52 -1.66 41.93
N MET A 370 -17.36 -0.35 41.81
CA MET A 370 -16.97 0.46 42.96
C MET A 370 -18.05 0.47 44.05
N THR A 371 -19.33 0.44 43.65
CA THR A 371 -20.48 0.60 44.56
C THR A 371 -21.47 -0.56 44.52
N TYR A 372 -21.38 -1.43 43.50
CA TYR A 372 -22.36 -2.45 43.12
C TYR A 372 -23.77 -1.90 42.90
N GLY A 373 -23.90 -0.58 42.70
CA GLY A 373 -25.21 0.07 42.65
C GLY A 373 -25.96 0.08 43.98
N LEU A 374 -25.29 -0.18 45.11
CA LEU A 374 -25.89 -0.13 46.44
C LEU A 374 -26.40 1.29 46.78
N PRO A 375 -27.42 1.43 47.63
CA PRO A 375 -27.95 2.73 48.03
C PRO A 375 -26.90 3.59 48.74
N ASP A 376 -27.02 4.91 48.60
CA ASP A 376 -26.19 5.88 49.31
C ASP A 376 -26.55 5.90 50.81
N PHE A 377 -25.54 5.99 51.67
CA PHE A 377 -25.69 6.05 53.12
C PHE A 377 -25.57 7.47 53.68
N SER A 378 -24.87 8.37 52.98
CA SER A 378 -24.67 9.77 53.40
C SER A 378 -24.90 10.76 52.25
N ASP A 379 -24.72 12.06 52.49
CA ASP A 379 -25.02 13.11 51.53
C ASP A 379 -24.23 12.97 50.22
N THR A 380 -24.92 13.09 49.08
CA THR A 380 -24.37 12.86 47.73
C THR A 380 -23.87 14.11 47.00
N GLY A 381 -23.93 15.27 47.68
CA GLY A 381 -23.55 16.57 47.13
C GLY A 381 -22.30 17.19 47.74
N GLU A 382 -21.50 16.41 48.46
CA GLU A 382 -20.24 16.91 49.02
C GLU A 382 -19.22 17.13 47.91
N ALA A 383 -18.39 18.17 48.06
CA ALA A 383 -17.29 18.43 47.12
C ALA A 383 -16.29 17.26 47.12
N PRO A 384 -15.52 17.07 46.03
CA PRO A 384 -14.44 16.10 45.99
C PRO A 384 -13.44 16.30 47.13
N VAL A 385 -12.94 15.19 47.67
CA VAL A 385 -11.95 15.19 48.76
C VAL A 385 -10.87 14.18 48.44
N VAL A 386 -9.73 14.67 47.95
CA VAL A 386 -8.58 13.81 47.70
C VAL A 386 -7.79 13.62 49.00
N PRO A 387 -7.69 12.39 49.53
CA PRO A 387 -6.90 12.14 50.73
C PRO A 387 -5.42 12.52 50.56
N GLU A 388 -4.75 12.86 51.65
CA GLU A 388 -3.31 13.17 51.61
C GLU A 388 -2.51 11.94 51.17
N GLY A 389 -1.59 12.10 50.22
CA GLY A 389 -0.75 11.03 49.70
C GLY A 389 -1.41 10.11 48.66
N ALA A 390 -2.70 10.30 48.32
CA ALA A 390 -3.37 9.48 47.30
C ALA A 390 -2.75 9.64 45.89
N GLU A 391 -2.11 10.77 45.59
CA GLU A 391 -1.46 11.07 44.32
C GLU A 391 -0.37 10.08 43.90
N VAL A 392 0.24 9.38 44.87
CA VAL A 392 1.25 8.34 44.60
C VAL A 392 0.67 7.18 43.78
N LEU A 393 -0.63 6.92 43.89
CA LEU A 393 -1.30 5.80 43.23
C LEU A 393 -1.36 5.95 41.71
N ILE A 394 -1.21 7.17 41.18
CA ILE A 394 -1.21 7.45 39.74
C ILE A 394 0.10 8.11 39.25
N ALA A 395 1.13 8.16 40.10
CA ALA A 395 2.39 8.84 39.81
C ALA A 395 3.11 8.27 38.57
N THR A 396 3.17 6.95 38.43
CA THR A 396 3.81 6.28 37.29
C THR A 396 2.97 6.32 36.02
N ARG A 397 1.64 6.51 36.14
CA ARG A 397 0.73 6.73 35.00
C ARG A 397 0.88 8.15 34.44
N PHE A 398 1.15 9.12 35.29
CA PHE A 398 1.34 10.52 34.92
C PHE A 398 2.68 11.08 35.45
N PRO A 399 3.82 10.59 34.93
CA PRO A 399 5.13 11.00 35.40
C PRO A 399 5.46 12.47 35.08
N TYR A 400 4.78 13.06 34.10
CA TYR A 400 4.95 14.45 33.66
C TYR A 400 4.06 15.45 34.42
N LEU A 401 3.09 14.98 35.22
CA LEU A 401 2.26 15.86 36.04
C LEU A 401 2.93 16.16 37.38
N SER A 402 2.65 17.33 37.94
CA SER A 402 2.99 17.64 39.34
C SER A 402 2.07 16.89 40.32
N ASP A 403 2.45 16.81 41.60
CA ASP A 403 1.58 16.22 42.64
C ASP A 403 0.22 16.94 42.71
N ALA A 404 0.21 18.27 42.62
CA ALA A 404 -1.02 19.07 42.60
C ALA A 404 -1.91 18.74 41.41
N GLN A 405 -1.34 18.55 40.22
CA GLN A 405 -2.10 18.15 39.04
C GLN A 405 -2.63 16.71 39.16
N ARG A 406 -1.85 15.78 39.71
CA ARG A 406 -2.34 14.42 40.00
C ARG A 406 -3.49 14.42 41.01
N ARG A 407 -3.42 15.29 42.02
CA ARG A 407 -4.53 15.48 42.97
C ARG A 407 -5.75 16.05 42.27
N GLU A 408 -5.62 17.01 41.36
CA GLU A 408 -6.76 17.49 40.55
C GLU A 408 -7.35 16.38 39.65
N VAL A 409 -6.51 15.53 39.04
CA VAL A 409 -6.98 14.35 38.30
C VAL A 409 -7.82 13.44 39.19
N LEU A 410 -7.34 13.12 40.40
CA LEU A 410 -8.10 12.30 41.36
C LEU A 410 -9.41 12.99 41.77
N ALA A 411 -9.37 14.28 42.11
CA ALA A 411 -10.53 15.05 42.56
C ALA A 411 -11.63 15.08 41.48
N THR A 412 -11.24 15.32 40.23
CA THR A 412 -12.18 15.48 39.12
C THR A 412 -12.71 14.16 38.57
N THR A 413 -12.15 13.04 39.01
CA THR A 413 -12.58 11.69 38.61
C THR A 413 -13.24 10.90 39.73
N GLU A 414 -13.35 11.47 40.94
CA GLU A 414 -14.08 10.85 42.06
C GLU A 414 -15.50 10.44 41.68
N ILE A 415 -15.96 9.30 42.21
CA ILE A 415 -17.40 9.00 42.22
C ILE A 415 -18.11 9.96 43.18
N ALA A 416 -19.43 10.13 43.00
CA ALA A 416 -20.23 10.95 43.89
C ALA A 416 -20.07 10.53 45.36
N SER A 417 -20.15 11.51 46.27
CA SER A 417 -20.15 11.25 47.71
C SER A 417 -21.36 10.40 48.12
N GLY A 418 -21.31 9.81 49.29
CA GLY A 418 -22.49 9.15 49.86
C GLY A 418 -22.55 7.64 49.67
N SER A 419 -21.67 7.05 48.84
CA SER A 419 -21.60 5.59 48.68
C SER A 419 -21.50 4.86 50.03
N ALA A 420 -21.99 3.62 50.12
CA ALA A 420 -22.22 2.94 51.40
C ALA A 420 -21.05 3.01 52.41
N LEU A 421 -19.81 2.78 51.97
CA LEU A 421 -18.60 2.83 52.81
C LEU A 421 -17.86 4.18 52.77
N ASP A 422 -18.46 5.23 52.19
CA ASP A 422 -17.91 6.59 52.24
C ASP A 422 -18.08 7.22 53.63
N ASN A 423 -16.97 7.27 54.37
CA ASN A 423 -16.91 7.91 55.68
C ASN A 423 -16.54 9.42 55.61
N GLY A 424 -16.47 10.00 54.40
CA GLY A 424 -16.09 11.39 54.18
C GLY A 424 -14.58 11.65 54.12
N SER A 425 -13.73 10.62 54.26
CA SER A 425 -12.28 10.75 54.09
C SER A 425 -11.84 10.94 52.63
N GLY A 426 -12.68 10.53 51.67
CA GLY A 426 -12.36 10.56 50.24
C GLY A 426 -11.88 9.23 49.66
N TRP A 427 -11.33 8.33 50.48
CA TRP A 427 -10.79 7.04 50.01
C TRP A 427 -11.81 6.16 49.28
N ALA A 428 -13.08 6.21 49.69
CA ALA A 428 -14.17 5.48 49.02
C ALA A 428 -14.55 6.04 47.65
N ARG A 429 -14.16 7.30 47.38
CA ARG A 429 -14.54 8.05 46.18
C ARG A 429 -13.51 7.94 45.06
N LEU A 430 -12.25 7.61 45.39
CA LEU A 430 -11.15 7.53 44.43
C LEU A 430 -11.43 6.51 43.31
N ASN A 431 -11.65 7.00 42.09
CA ASN A 431 -11.83 6.18 40.90
C ASN A 431 -10.52 6.14 40.10
N LEU A 432 -9.60 5.27 40.51
CA LEU A 432 -8.28 5.15 39.85
C LEU A 432 -8.37 4.77 38.37
N PHE A 433 -9.46 4.10 37.97
CA PHE A 433 -9.68 3.69 36.59
C PHE A 433 -10.05 4.88 35.70
N ALA A 434 -10.94 5.76 36.18
CA ALA A 434 -11.23 7.03 35.53
C ALA A 434 -10.02 7.97 35.59
N ALA A 435 -9.32 8.06 36.73
CA ALA A 435 -8.11 8.86 36.86
C ALA A 435 -7.04 8.50 35.81
N ALA A 436 -6.88 7.22 35.48
CA ALA A 436 -5.93 6.77 34.47
C ALA A 436 -6.25 7.23 33.03
N ASP A 437 -7.45 7.75 32.79
CA ASP A 437 -7.87 8.38 31.53
C ASP A 437 -7.61 9.90 31.50
N GLY A 438 -6.92 10.46 32.50
CA GLY A 438 -6.58 11.88 32.61
C GLY A 438 -7.57 12.67 33.47
N PHE A 439 -7.57 14.00 33.35
CA PHE A 439 -8.49 14.86 34.09
C PHE A 439 -9.96 14.53 33.80
N GLY A 440 -10.85 14.61 34.80
CA GLY A 440 -12.31 14.54 34.60
C GLY A 440 -12.96 15.90 34.37
N ALA A 441 -12.26 16.97 34.78
CA ALA A 441 -12.64 18.35 34.54
C ALA A 441 -11.40 19.26 34.56
N LEU A 442 -11.46 20.37 33.84
CA LEU A 442 -10.49 21.46 33.88
C LEU A 442 -11.19 22.64 34.55
N ASN A 443 -10.82 22.95 35.79
CA ASN A 443 -11.46 24.00 36.59
C ASN A 443 -10.55 25.21 36.74
N CYS A 444 -11.12 26.42 36.68
CA CYS A 444 -10.42 27.64 37.08
C CYS A 444 -10.01 27.57 38.55
N GLY A 445 -8.72 27.75 38.84
CA GLY A 445 -8.18 27.62 40.21
C GLY A 445 -8.09 26.18 40.72
N GLY A 446 -8.23 25.18 39.85
CA GLY A 446 -7.93 23.78 40.17
C GLY A 446 -6.48 23.59 40.62
N GLU A 447 -6.19 22.52 41.33
CA GLU A 447 -4.83 22.28 41.84
C GLU A 447 -3.83 22.16 40.68
N GLY A 448 -2.68 22.83 40.83
CA GLY A 448 -1.61 22.83 39.84
C GLY A 448 -1.85 23.66 38.58
N ALA A 449 -3.01 24.31 38.44
CA ALA A 449 -3.28 25.25 37.34
C ALA A 449 -2.52 26.58 37.52
N ASP A 450 -2.10 27.20 36.41
CA ASP A 450 -1.72 28.61 36.40
C ASP A 450 -2.96 29.48 36.14
N GLY A 451 -3.58 29.95 37.22
CA GLY A 451 -4.84 30.69 37.15
C GLY A 451 -6.00 29.80 36.67
N CYS A 452 -6.34 29.90 35.38
CA CYS A 452 -7.41 29.12 34.76
C CYS A 452 -6.91 28.07 33.76
N ILE A 453 -5.60 27.91 33.59
CA ILE A 453 -5.02 27.05 32.55
C ILE A 453 -4.25 25.90 33.20
N GLN A 454 -4.53 24.68 32.76
CA GLN A 454 -3.71 23.50 33.04
C GLN A 454 -2.61 23.41 31.98
N VAL A 455 -1.37 23.66 32.39
CA VAL A 455 -0.19 23.56 31.51
C VAL A 455 0.36 22.14 31.56
N ILE A 456 0.48 21.52 30.39
CA ILE A 456 0.90 20.14 30.20
C ILE A 456 2.13 20.13 29.31
N GLU A 457 3.25 19.69 29.85
CA GLU A 457 4.52 19.61 29.14
C GLU A 457 4.82 18.15 28.79
N LEU A 458 4.90 17.85 27.48
CA LEU A 458 5.32 16.54 26.97
C LEU A 458 6.53 16.71 26.06
N GLU A 459 7.56 15.90 26.28
CA GLU A 459 8.84 15.97 25.58
C GLU A 459 9.09 14.67 24.82
N SER A 460 9.33 14.72 23.52
CA SER A 460 9.63 13.59 22.64
C SER A 460 10.86 12.80 23.09
N SER A 461 11.77 13.47 23.80
CA SER A 461 12.97 12.89 24.40
C SER A 461 12.72 12.15 25.72
N ALA A 462 11.55 12.34 26.34
CA ALA A 462 11.15 11.59 27.52
C ALA A 462 10.78 10.15 27.18
N GLU A 463 10.96 9.25 28.14
CA GLU A 463 10.52 7.86 28.01
C GLU A 463 9.04 7.72 28.40
N GLY A 464 8.39 6.67 27.90
CA GLY A 464 7.02 6.31 28.27
C GLY A 464 5.97 7.39 28.01
N TYR A 465 5.14 7.66 29.02
CA TYR A 465 4.02 8.61 28.98
C TYR A 465 4.45 10.09 28.91
N GLY A 466 5.70 10.43 29.22
CA GLY A 466 6.18 11.82 29.12
C GLY A 466 6.36 12.31 27.68
N ALA A 467 6.37 11.41 26.69
CA ALA A 467 6.46 11.75 25.26
C ALA A 467 5.15 11.59 24.49
N PHE A 468 4.27 10.70 24.96
CA PHE A 468 3.01 10.36 24.29
C PHE A 468 1.97 9.93 25.32
N ASP A 469 0.81 10.58 25.34
CA ASP A 469 -0.31 10.18 26.18
C ASP A 469 -1.68 10.31 25.50
N VAL A 470 -2.66 9.56 25.99
CA VAL A 470 -4.06 9.61 25.59
C VAL A 470 -4.90 9.89 26.83
N TRP A 471 -5.66 10.98 26.79
CA TRP A 471 -6.70 11.28 27.77
C TRP A 471 -8.06 10.97 27.18
N ALA A 472 -8.84 10.15 27.89
CA ALA A 472 -10.08 9.58 27.39
C ALA A 472 -11.32 9.95 28.22
N ASN A 473 -11.15 10.77 29.26
CA ASN A 473 -12.27 11.30 30.02
C ASN A 473 -13.04 12.38 29.26
N ASP A 474 -14.34 12.43 29.53
CA ASP A 474 -15.24 13.47 29.02
C ASP A 474 -15.06 14.71 29.90
N MET A 475 -14.01 15.51 29.63
CA MET A 475 -13.61 16.61 30.51
C MET A 475 -14.63 17.76 30.50
N THR A 476 -15.05 18.19 31.69
CA THR A 476 -15.94 19.35 31.89
C THR A 476 -15.20 20.55 32.50
N GLY A 477 -15.89 21.66 32.80
CA GLY A 477 -15.33 22.77 33.60
C GLY A 477 -15.13 24.09 32.84
N ASP A 478 -14.66 25.11 33.56
CA ASP A 478 -14.43 26.48 33.08
C ASP A 478 -12.96 26.84 32.83
N GLY A 479 -12.04 25.93 33.15
CA GLY A 479 -10.61 26.05 32.87
C GLY A 479 -10.24 25.62 31.45
N GLY A 480 -9.01 25.95 31.05
CA GLY A 480 -8.43 25.65 29.74
C GLY A 480 -7.20 24.74 29.83
N LEU A 481 -6.67 24.38 28.66
CA LEU A 481 -5.54 23.48 28.49
C LEU A 481 -4.44 24.18 27.67
N GLU A 482 -3.19 24.09 28.10
CA GLU A 482 -2.04 24.48 27.29
C GLU A 482 -1.08 23.29 27.15
N LEU A 483 -0.80 22.85 25.92
CA LEU A 483 0.21 21.85 25.61
C LEU A 483 1.53 22.53 25.23
N THR A 484 2.61 22.19 25.92
CA THR A 484 3.98 22.63 25.65
C THR A 484 4.92 21.43 25.44
N GLY A 485 6.13 21.69 24.95
CA GLY A 485 7.11 20.65 24.59
C GLY A 485 6.92 20.12 23.17
N ASP A 486 7.64 19.08 22.76
CA ASP A 486 7.59 18.48 21.41
C ASP A 486 6.97 17.07 21.36
N GLY A 487 6.31 16.64 22.45
CA GLY A 487 5.59 15.37 22.56
C GLY A 487 4.17 15.38 21.96
N ILE A 488 3.40 14.32 22.23
CA ILE A 488 2.06 14.10 21.65
C ILE A 488 1.02 13.86 22.74
N LEU A 489 -0.07 14.63 22.71
CA LEU A 489 -1.26 14.40 23.54
C LEU A 489 -2.47 14.10 22.65
N VAL A 490 -3.21 13.04 22.97
CA VAL A 490 -4.49 12.73 22.31
C VAL A 490 -5.64 12.94 23.27
N LEU A 491 -6.64 13.74 22.87
CA LEU A 491 -7.91 13.90 23.56
C LEU A 491 -8.97 13.03 22.89
N ALA A 492 -9.25 11.89 23.50
CA ALA A 492 -10.15 10.87 22.97
C ALA A 492 -11.57 10.90 23.57
N GLY A 493 -11.77 11.63 24.68
CA GLY A 493 -13.08 11.79 25.30
C GLY A 493 -13.93 12.90 24.66
N GLU A 494 -15.23 12.88 24.93
CA GLU A 494 -16.16 13.93 24.50
C GLU A 494 -16.14 15.10 25.49
N SER A 495 -15.15 15.97 25.36
CA SER A 495 -14.89 17.05 26.31
C SER A 495 -15.72 18.29 26.00
N SER A 496 -16.20 18.94 27.07
CA SER A 496 -17.09 20.12 27.03
C SER A 496 -16.60 21.29 27.89
N TYR A 497 -15.33 21.27 28.32
CA TYR A 497 -14.73 22.40 29.02
C TYR A 497 -14.76 23.66 28.16
N SER A 498 -14.94 24.81 28.82
CA SER A 498 -15.19 26.09 28.15
C SER A 498 -13.99 27.03 28.09
N GLY A 499 -12.93 26.77 28.86
CA GLY A 499 -11.67 27.48 28.70
C GLY A 499 -10.96 27.09 27.40
N GLY A 500 -10.10 27.97 26.90
CA GLY A 500 -9.39 27.75 25.64
C GLY A 500 -8.37 26.60 25.69
N THR A 501 -8.07 26.05 24.52
CA THR A 501 -7.05 25.04 24.28
C THR A 501 -5.92 25.67 23.45
N SER A 502 -4.71 25.72 24.00
CA SER A 502 -3.54 26.29 23.35
C SER A 502 -2.50 25.21 23.09
N VAL A 503 -2.05 25.06 21.84
CA VAL A 503 -1.00 24.13 21.44
C VAL A 503 0.25 24.93 21.12
N GLN A 504 1.14 25.08 22.11
CA GLN A 504 2.37 25.87 22.01
C GLN A 504 3.53 25.09 21.39
N GLY A 505 3.47 23.76 21.42
CA GLY A 505 4.44 22.85 20.80
C GLY A 505 3.91 21.44 20.67
N GLY A 506 4.66 20.57 19.98
CA GLY A 506 4.33 19.15 19.85
C GLY A 506 3.09 18.92 19.00
N ALA A 507 2.36 17.84 19.29
CA ALA A 507 1.11 17.52 18.60
C ALA A 507 -0.05 17.29 19.58
N LEU A 508 -1.15 18.02 19.37
CA LEU A 508 -2.45 17.71 19.96
C LEU A 508 -3.32 16.99 18.93
N ALA A 509 -3.80 15.79 19.23
CA ALA A 509 -4.79 15.11 18.42
C ALA A 509 -6.14 15.05 19.13
N VAL A 510 -7.24 15.31 18.42
CA VAL A 510 -8.60 15.23 18.96
C VAL A 510 -9.36 14.15 18.19
N THR A 511 -9.72 13.07 18.86
CA THR A 511 -10.57 12.00 18.29
C THR A 511 -11.97 11.96 18.90
N GLY A 512 -12.16 12.58 20.07
CA GLY A 512 -13.47 12.84 20.67
C GLY A 512 -13.96 14.26 20.34
N SER A 513 -14.22 15.07 21.37
CA SER A 513 -14.59 16.48 21.16
C SER A 513 -13.97 17.44 22.17
N ILE A 514 -13.85 18.71 21.77
CA ILE A 514 -13.52 19.86 22.61
C ILE A 514 -14.41 21.05 22.21
N VAL A 515 -14.67 21.99 23.12
CA VAL A 515 -15.60 23.13 22.87
C VAL A 515 -14.92 24.50 22.97
N GLY A 516 -13.93 24.67 23.84
CA GLY A 516 -13.19 25.92 23.98
C GLY A 516 -12.54 26.41 22.67
N SER A 517 -12.18 27.70 22.61
CA SER A 517 -11.40 28.24 21.49
C SER A 517 -10.06 27.51 21.37
N VAL A 518 -9.56 27.33 20.14
CA VAL A 518 -8.30 26.61 19.91
C VAL A 518 -7.28 27.54 19.28
N GLU A 519 -6.08 27.60 19.87
CA GLU A 519 -4.94 28.33 19.33
C GLU A 519 -3.79 27.35 19.07
N VAL A 520 -3.19 27.41 17.88
CA VAL A 520 -2.07 26.54 17.47
C VAL A 520 -0.88 27.42 17.11
N ALA A 521 0.19 27.34 17.90
CA ALA A 521 1.38 28.15 17.73
C ALA A 521 2.27 27.65 16.57
N HIS A 522 3.19 28.49 16.14
CA HIS A 522 4.17 28.13 15.11
C HIS A 522 5.01 26.90 15.50
N GLY A 523 5.07 25.92 14.59
CA GLY A 523 5.81 24.67 14.81
C GLY A 523 5.03 23.59 15.59
N ALA A 524 3.83 23.91 16.10
CA ALA A 524 2.92 22.93 16.70
C ALA A 524 2.01 22.28 15.63
N LEU A 525 1.49 21.10 15.96
CA LEU A 525 0.52 20.35 15.17
C LEU A 525 -0.79 20.18 15.95
N LEU A 526 -1.91 20.51 15.32
CA LEU A 526 -3.24 20.08 15.71
C LEU A 526 -3.77 19.10 14.67
N TYR A 527 -4.20 17.91 15.09
CA TYR A 527 -4.91 16.97 14.24
C TYR A 527 -6.32 16.72 14.77
N ASN A 528 -7.33 17.11 14.00
CA ASN A 528 -8.73 16.89 14.32
C ASN A 528 -9.31 15.73 13.49
N ALA A 529 -9.65 14.63 14.17
CA ALA A 529 -10.44 13.52 13.62
C ALA A 529 -11.82 13.41 14.31
N GLY A 530 -12.12 14.31 15.25
CA GLY A 530 -13.35 14.35 16.03
C GLY A 530 -14.13 15.64 15.79
N THR A 531 -14.55 16.30 16.87
CA THR A 531 -15.27 17.59 16.80
C THR A 531 -14.58 18.69 17.62
N ILE A 532 -14.28 19.81 16.98
CA ILE A 532 -13.85 21.04 17.64
C ILE A 532 -15.02 22.03 17.57
N GLY A 533 -15.69 22.26 18.69
CA GLY A 533 -16.81 23.21 18.85
C GLY A 533 -16.40 24.65 19.12
N ALA A 534 -15.14 24.99 18.82
CA ALA A 534 -14.57 26.30 19.05
C ALA A 534 -15.31 27.38 18.26
N ALA A 535 -15.73 28.47 18.92
CA ALA A 535 -16.27 29.64 18.21
C ALA A 535 -15.29 30.17 17.14
N GLU A 536 -13.98 30.05 17.41
CA GLU A 536 -12.89 30.42 16.52
C GLU A 536 -11.66 29.52 16.78
N LEU A 537 -11.00 29.05 15.71
CA LEU A 537 -9.72 28.35 15.75
C LEU A 537 -8.66 29.24 15.08
N ALA A 538 -7.62 29.62 15.83
CA ALA A 538 -6.48 30.37 15.30
C ALA A 538 -5.28 29.44 15.09
N ASN A 539 -4.74 29.41 13.87
CA ASN A 539 -3.66 28.50 13.49
C ASN A 539 -2.45 29.25 12.91
N GLU A 540 -1.36 29.36 13.67
CA GLU A 540 -0.04 29.80 13.20
C GLU A 540 0.90 28.60 12.91
N GLY A 541 0.51 27.39 13.31
CA GLY A 541 1.23 26.14 13.13
C GLY A 541 0.71 25.29 11.98
N THR A 542 0.57 23.99 12.23
CA THR A 542 -0.06 23.05 11.30
C THR A 542 -1.36 22.54 11.90
N THR A 543 -2.47 22.70 11.20
CA THR A 543 -3.75 22.08 11.56
C THR A 543 -4.19 21.16 10.43
N LEU A 544 -4.52 19.91 10.76
CA LEU A 544 -5.07 18.92 9.85
C LEU A 544 -6.46 18.53 10.34
N ASN A 545 -7.49 18.77 9.53
CA ASN A 545 -8.88 18.51 9.86
C ASN A 545 -9.48 17.44 8.94
N ASP A 546 -9.73 16.27 9.50
CA ASP A 546 -10.53 15.19 8.89
C ASP A 546 -11.94 15.11 9.54
N GLY A 547 -12.13 15.80 10.66
CA GLY A 547 -13.38 15.83 11.43
C GLY A 547 -14.25 17.06 11.17
N LEU A 548 -14.94 17.50 12.23
CA LEU A 548 -15.80 18.68 12.24
C LEU A 548 -15.13 19.80 13.03
N ILE A 549 -15.03 20.99 12.44
CA ILE A 549 -14.80 22.25 13.15
C ILE A 549 -16.11 23.03 13.09
N ASP A 550 -16.80 23.11 14.22
CA ASP A 550 -18.06 23.85 14.36
C ASP A 550 -17.81 25.32 14.72
N GLY A 551 -17.18 26.05 13.82
CA GLY A 551 -16.81 27.45 13.98
C GLY A 551 -15.99 27.99 12.82
N SER A 552 -15.42 29.18 13.00
CA SER A 552 -14.55 29.81 11.99
C SER A 552 -13.07 29.51 12.24
N VAL A 553 -12.25 29.56 11.19
CA VAL A 553 -10.80 29.32 11.24
C VAL A 553 -10.06 30.57 10.76
N LEU A 554 -9.14 31.07 11.58
CA LEU A 554 -8.11 32.02 11.18
C LEU A 554 -6.79 31.28 10.96
N ASN A 555 -6.38 31.14 9.72
CA ASN A 555 -5.17 30.41 9.34
C ASN A 555 -4.03 31.37 8.94
N ALA A 556 -2.93 31.36 9.67
CA ALA A 556 -1.65 31.97 9.31
C ALA A 556 -0.54 30.94 9.01
N GLY A 557 -0.78 29.66 9.32
CA GLY A 557 0.15 28.56 9.08
C GLY A 557 -0.29 27.64 7.94
N PHE A 558 -0.19 26.32 8.16
CA PHE A 558 -0.70 25.28 7.27
C PHE A 558 -2.04 24.76 7.78
N PHE A 559 -3.09 24.84 6.98
CA PHE A 559 -4.40 24.24 7.29
C PHE A 559 -4.81 23.25 6.20
N GLY A 560 -4.69 21.96 6.50
CA GLY A 560 -5.19 20.88 5.65
C GLY A 560 -6.62 20.52 6.06
N ASN A 561 -7.60 20.73 5.20
CA ASN A 561 -9.01 20.42 5.47
C ASN A 561 -9.51 19.35 4.49
N THR A 562 -9.80 18.15 4.99
CA THR A 562 -10.54 17.09 4.29
C THR A 562 -11.92 16.85 4.91
N GLY A 563 -12.13 17.36 6.13
CA GLY A 563 -13.40 17.32 6.85
C GLY A 563 -14.31 18.51 6.54
N ARG A 564 -15.00 18.99 7.57
CA ARG A 564 -15.97 20.10 7.46
C ARG A 564 -15.64 21.22 8.45
N VAL A 565 -15.66 22.46 7.96
CA VAL A 565 -15.72 23.69 8.75
C VAL A 565 -17.12 24.28 8.60
N THR A 566 -17.83 24.60 9.68
CA THR A 566 -19.19 25.17 9.59
C THR A 566 -19.20 26.69 9.41
N GLY A 567 -18.16 27.38 9.89
CA GLY A 567 -17.97 28.82 9.76
C GLY A 567 -17.09 29.22 8.58
N SER A 568 -16.55 30.44 8.65
CA SER A 568 -15.69 31.01 7.61
C SER A 568 -14.23 30.61 7.82
N VAL A 569 -13.44 30.59 6.75
CA VAL A 569 -11.99 30.40 6.79
C VAL A 569 -11.32 31.66 6.24
N GLU A 570 -10.62 32.40 7.09
CA GLU A 570 -9.72 33.47 6.66
C GLU A 570 -8.28 32.94 6.69
N SER A 571 -7.60 32.98 5.54
CA SER A 571 -6.25 32.44 5.39
C SER A 571 -5.25 33.52 4.96
N SER A 572 -4.16 33.62 5.70
CA SER A 572 -2.91 34.30 5.36
C SER A 572 -1.74 33.34 5.14
N GLY A 573 -1.96 32.04 5.40
CA GLY A 573 -1.03 30.94 5.15
C GLY A 573 -1.47 30.03 4.01
N LEU A 574 -1.18 28.73 4.11
CA LEU A 574 -1.59 27.70 3.14
C LEU A 574 -2.88 27.01 3.60
N LEU A 575 -3.90 27.01 2.76
CA LEU A 575 -5.09 26.16 2.85
C LEU A 575 -4.96 25.03 1.81
N PHE A 576 -5.01 23.78 2.26
CA PHE A 576 -4.92 22.58 1.41
C PHE A 576 -6.10 21.62 1.66
N GLY A 577 -6.44 20.78 0.67
CA GLY A 577 -7.35 19.64 0.85
C GLY A 577 -8.66 19.74 0.08
N SER A 578 -9.57 18.80 0.34
CA SER A 578 -10.82 18.58 -0.43
C SER A 578 -12.08 18.69 0.45
N GLY A 579 -11.96 19.31 1.63
CA GLY A 579 -13.05 19.49 2.60
C GLY A 579 -14.01 20.63 2.26
N SER A 580 -15.04 20.77 3.10
CA SER A 580 -16.08 21.81 2.94
C SER A 580 -15.94 22.95 3.95
N ILE A 581 -16.34 24.16 3.53
CA ILE A 581 -16.40 25.40 4.31
C ILE A 581 -17.84 25.93 4.25
N GLY A 582 -18.50 26.01 5.40
CA GLY A 582 -19.91 26.45 5.50
C GLY A 582 -20.11 27.96 5.45
N GLY A 583 -19.05 28.74 5.69
CA GLY A 583 -19.04 30.21 5.59
C GLY A 583 -18.27 30.71 4.38
N ASP A 584 -17.66 31.89 4.53
CA ASP A 584 -16.86 32.51 3.48
C ASP A 584 -15.42 31.96 3.50
N LEU A 585 -14.76 31.92 2.34
CA LEU A 585 -13.32 31.69 2.21
C LEU A 585 -12.64 33.01 1.83
N VAL A 586 -11.80 33.54 2.72
CA VAL A 586 -11.07 34.81 2.51
C VAL A 586 -9.58 34.51 2.43
N ALA A 587 -9.01 34.61 1.23
CA ALA A 587 -7.58 34.44 0.96
C ALA A 587 -6.88 35.81 0.90
N THR A 588 -6.01 36.08 1.87
CA THR A 588 -5.34 37.37 2.06
C THR A 588 -3.98 37.44 1.37
N ALA A 589 -3.36 38.62 1.33
CA ALA A 589 -2.09 38.81 0.64
C ALA A 589 -0.98 37.89 1.19
N GLY A 590 -0.37 37.07 0.31
CA GLY A 590 0.66 36.10 0.68
C GLY A 590 0.13 34.70 1.01
N SER A 591 -1.19 34.50 1.07
CA SER A 591 -1.78 33.17 1.27
C SER A 591 -1.69 32.30 0.01
N VAL A 592 -1.77 30.99 0.21
CA VAL A 592 -1.95 30.01 -0.86
C VAL A 592 -3.22 29.21 -0.55
N THR A 593 -4.07 29.03 -1.56
CA THR A 593 -5.19 28.10 -1.51
C THR A 593 -4.96 27.05 -2.58
N ALA A 594 -4.88 25.79 -2.19
CA ALA A 594 -4.59 24.67 -3.09
C ALA A 594 -5.54 23.51 -2.77
N PRO A 595 -6.65 23.34 -3.50
CA PRO A 595 -7.46 22.13 -3.40
C PRO A 595 -6.55 20.89 -3.54
N GLY A 596 -6.76 19.89 -2.68
CA GLY A 596 -5.93 18.67 -2.62
C GLY A 596 -6.49 17.51 -3.43
N ASP A 597 -5.84 16.33 -3.37
CA ASP A 597 -6.23 15.07 -4.05
C ASP A 597 -6.10 15.03 -5.59
N SER A 598 -5.40 16.01 -6.21
CA SER A 598 -4.84 16.05 -7.58
C SER A 598 -5.58 15.17 -8.62
N VAL A 599 -6.85 15.45 -8.94
CA VAL A 599 -7.55 16.72 -8.72
C VAL A 599 -8.69 16.60 -7.71
N GLY A 600 -8.90 17.61 -6.88
CA GLY A 600 -9.97 17.66 -5.90
C GLY A 600 -10.72 18.98 -5.82
N THR A 601 -11.68 19.04 -4.90
CA THR A 601 -12.65 20.14 -4.84
C THR A 601 -12.79 20.65 -3.42
N VAL A 602 -12.71 21.96 -3.25
CA VAL A 602 -13.10 22.65 -2.01
C VAL A 602 -14.49 23.24 -2.22
N GLU A 603 -15.46 22.78 -1.43
CA GLU A 603 -16.81 23.33 -1.42
C GLU A 603 -16.89 24.48 -0.41
N VAL A 604 -17.39 25.64 -0.85
CA VAL A 604 -17.59 26.84 -0.03
C VAL A 604 -19.04 27.25 -0.13
N ASP A 605 -19.84 27.11 0.93
CA ASP A 605 -21.26 27.49 0.91
C ASP A 605 -21.43 29.03 0.75
N GLY A 606 -20.47 29.80 1.26
CA GLY A 606 -20.45 31.27 1.22
C GLY A 606 -19.68 31.88 0.03
N HIS A 607 -19.16 33.09 0.25
CA HIS A 607 -18.37 33.85 -0.71
C HIS A 607 -16.91 33.40 -0.74
N VAL A 608 -16.23 33.61 -1.88
CA VAL A 608 -14.78 33.40 -2.01
C VAL A 608 -14.11 34.72 -2.37
N ASP A 609 -13.27 35.25 -1.49
CA ASP A 609 -12.57 36.51 -1.68
C ASP A 609 -11.06 36.28 -1.80
N PHE A 610 -10.49 36.55 -2.97
CA PHE A 610 -9.05 36.50 -3.23
C PHE A 610 -8.47 37.91 -3.30
N ALA A 611 -7.73 38.31 -2.26
CA ALA A 611 -7.08 39.61 -2.18
C ALA A 611 -5.87 39.73 -3.12
N ALA A 612 -5.49 40.97 -3.44
CA ALA A 612 -4.27 41.23 -4.19
C ALA A 612 -3.04 40.61 -3.49
N GLY A 613 -2.32 39.74 -4.20
CA GLY A 613 -1.13 39.07 -3.70
C GLY A 613 -1.37 37.71 -3.05
N ALA A 614 -2.62 37.26 -2.88
CA ALA A 614 -2.95 35.85 -2.62
C ALA A 614 -2.66 34.99 -3.86
N THR A 615 -2.47 33.68 -3.67
CA THR A 615 -2.30 32.69 -4.74
C THR A 615 -3.37 31.60 -4.64
N TYR A 616 -4.02 31.31 -5.75
CA TYR A 616 -4.81 30.10 -5.96
C TYR A 616 -3.98 29.14 -6.82
N GLU A 617 -3.60 28.00 -6.26
CA GLU A 617 -2.94 26.90 -6.95
C GLU A 617 -4.00 25.89 -7.42
N ALA A 618 -4.01 25.56 -8.71
CA ALA A 618 -4.92 24.58 -9.28
C ALA A 618 -4.20 23.59 -10.18
N GLU A 619 -4.29 22.30 -9.87
CA GLU A 619 -3.74 21.23 -10.72
C GLU A 619 -4.70 20.86 -11.85
N LEU A 620 -4.16 20.69 -13.06
CA LEU A 620 -4.86 20.16 -14.22
C LEU A 620 -4.64 18.65 -14.31
N GLY A 621 -5.73 17.89 -14.22
CA GLY A 621 -5.78 16.48 -14.52
C GLY A 621 -6.17 16.20 -15.98
N GLN A 622 -6.32 14.92 -16.33
CA GLN A 622 -6.63 14.53 -17.71
C GLN A 622 -8.02 15.00 -18.17
N TYR A 623 -9.00 14.99 -17.26
CA TYR A 623 -10.41 15.28 -17.58
C TYR A 623 -11.07 16.29 -16.65
N ALA A 624 -10.39 16.69 -15.58
CA ALA A 624 -10.85 17.62 -14.56
C ALA A 624 -9.66 18.39 -14.01
N ALA A 625 -9.92 19.47 -13.28
CA ALA A 625 -8.92 20.25 -12.57
C ALA A 625 -9.34 20.38 -11.10
N ASP A 626 -8.41 20.84 -10.27
CA ASP A 626 -8.75 21.33 -8.95
C ASP A 626 -9.79 22.44 -9.06
N LEU A 627 -10.77 22.39 -8.16
CA LEU A 627 -11.93 23.27 -8.20
C LEU A 627 -12.21 23.89 -6.83
N ILE A 628 -12.45 25.19 -6.82
CA ILE A 628 -13.17 25.85 -5.72
C ILE A 628 -14.61 26.06 -6.18
N ALA A 629 -15.56 25.48 -5.46
CA ALA A 629 -16.99 25.58 -5.76
C ALA A 629 -17.68 26.45 -4.71
N ALA A 630 -17.97 27.70 -5.06
CA ALA A 630 -18.63 28.67 -4.20
C ALA A 630 -20.16 28.72 -4.42
N GLY A 631 -20.93 28.57 -3.36
CA GLY A 631 -22.37 28.83 -3.32
C GLY A 631 -22.72 30.33 -3.32
N GLY A 632 -21.77 31.19 -2.95
CA GLY A 632 -21.86 32.64 -3.07
C GLY A 632 -21.21 33.20 -4.34
N SER A 633 -20.92 34.51 -4.36
CA SER A 633 -20.06 35.15 -5.37
C SER A 633 -18.57 34.91 -5.10
N ALA A 634 -17.74 35.04 -6.14
CA ALA A 634 -16.29 35.09 -6.02
C ALA A 634 -15.73 36.47 -6.41
N GLN A 635 -14.96 37.09 -5.52
CA GLN A 635 -14.30 38.37 -5.73
C GLN A 635 -12.78 38.15 -5.89
N VAL A 636 -12.19 38.60 -7.00
CA VAL A 636 -10.77 38.40 -7.31
C VAL A 636 -10.09 39.75 -7.55
N GLU A 637 -9.28 40.21 -6.59
CA GLU A 637 -8.62 41.52 -6.63
C GLU A 637 -7.22 41.47 -7.27
N GLY A 638 -7.07 40.80 -8.41
CA GLY A 638 -5.76 40.61 -9.06
C GLY A 638 -4.85 39.63 -8.33
N ALA A 639 -5.44 38.67 -7.60
CA ALA A 639 -4.75 37.53 -7.03
C ALA A 639 -4.05 36.70 -8.11
N ARG A 640 -3.12 35.87 -7.69
CA ARG A 640 -2.33 34.99 -8.54
C ARG A 640 -3.08 33.70 -8.81
N LEU A 641 -3.14 33.28 -10.07
CA LEU A 641 -3.50 31.91 -10.43
C LEU A 641 -2.20 31.21 -10.80
N ASP A 642 -1.86 30.19 -10.03
CA ASP A 642 -0.77 29.28 -10.31
C ASP A 642 -1.36 27.95 -10.76
N LEU A 643 -0.84 27.44 -11.87
CA LEU A 643 -1.37 26.24 -12.49
C LEU A 643 -0.28 25.19 -12.50
N ASP A 644 -0.67 23.97 -12.20
CA ASP A 644 0.19 22.81 -12.29
C ASP A 644 -0.47 21.72 -13.12
N VAL A 645 0.28 20.70 -13.49
CA VAL A 645 -0.24 19.52 -14.19
C VAL A 645 0.03 18.31 -13.34
N ALA A 646 -1.05 17.61 -12.95
CA ALA A 646 -0.96 16.43 -12.11
C ALA A 646 -0.02 15.39 -12.75
N ALA A 647 0.86 14.78 -11.95
CA ALA A 647 1.91 13.92 -12.45
C ALA A 647 1.38 12.77 -13.33
N GLY A 648 1.98 12.58 -14.51
CA GLY A 648 1.57 11.53 -15.46
C GLY A 648 0.35 11.87 -16.31
N THR A 649 -0.18 13.09 -16.21
CA THR A 649 -1.33 13.53 -17.01
C THR A 649 -0.97 13.72 -18.48
N ILE A 650 -1.86 13.20 -19.34
CA ILE A 650 -1.88 13.48 -20.78
C ILE A 650 -2.90 14.58 -21.04
N LEU A 651 -2.41 15.77 -21.39
CA LEU A 651 -3.27 16.91 -21.70
C LEU A 651 -3.72 16.89 -23.17
N GLY A 652 -4.96 17.32 -23.38
CA GLY A 652 -5.57 17.52 -24.69
C GLY A 652 -5.98 18.97 -24.89
N LEU A 653 -6.80 19.24 -25.92
CA LEU A 653 -7.48 20.53 -26.07
C LEU A 653 -8.78 20.51 -25.26
N ARG A 654 -8.80 21.18 -24.10
CA ARG A 654 -9.84 21.00 -23.09
C ARG A 654 -10.09 22.28 -22.31
N GLN A 655 -11.27 22.34 -21.70
CA GLN A 655 -11.68 23.40 -20.80
C GLN A 655 -11.86 22.82 -19.39
N TYR A 656 -11.28 23.49 -18.41
CA TYR A 656 -11.25 23.10 -17.01
C TYR A 656 -11.83 24.22 -16.17
N ALA A 657 -12.97 23.99 -15.52
CA ALA A 657 -13.45 24.92 -14.51
C ALA A 657 -12.56 24.79 -13.27
N VAL A 658 -11.91 25.88 -12.87
CA VAL A 658 -11.08 25.93 -11.64
C VAL A 658 -11.77 26.72 -10.53
N LEU A 659 -12.69 27.61 -10.87
CA LEU A 659 -13.52 28.32 -9.90
C LEU A 659 -14.95 28.41 -10.44
N THR A 660 -15.93 28.02 -9.64
CA THR A 660 -17.34 28.27 -9.91
C THR A 660 -17.95 29.06 -8.77
N ALA A 661 -18.86 29.99 -9.06
CA ALA A 661 -19.53 30.83 -8.08
C ALA A 661 -21.00 31.08 -8.48
N GLU A 662 -21.96 30.55 -7.73
CA GLU A 662 -23.39 30.71 -8.06
C GLU A 662 -23.84 32.19 -8.03
N GLY A 663 -23.19 33.01 -7.19
CA GLY A 663 -23.40 34.46 -7.11
C GLY A 663 -22.63 35.28 -8.16
N GLY A 664 -21.85 34.63 -9.03
CA GLY A 664 -21.06 35.23 -10.09
C GLY A 664 -19.60 35.51 -9.72
N VAL A 665 -18.75 35.67 -10.75
CA VAL A 665 -17.31 35.98 -10.60
C VAL A 665 -17.05 37.46 -10.93
N ASN A 666 -16.37 38.18 -10.04
CA ASN A 666 -16.01 39.58 -10.23
C ASN A 666 -14.50 39.79 -10.06
N GLY A 667 -13.85 40.31 -11.12
CA GLY A 667 -12.41 40.51 -11.17
C GLY A 667 -11.70 39.41 -11.95
N THR A 668 -10.36 39.42 -11.91
CA THR A 668 -9.52 38.49 -12.70
C THR A 668 -8.26 38.12 -11.94
N PHE A 669 -7.81 36.88 -12.07
CA PHE A 669 -6.49 36.44 -11.65
C PHE A 669 -5.38 36.92 -12.61
N VAL A 670 -4.17 37.00 -12.07
CA VAL A 670 -2.92 37.15 -12.81
C VAL A 670 -2.24 35.78 -12.86
N LEU A 671 -2.08 35.21 -14.05
CA LEU A 671 -1.35 33.96 -14.26
C LEU A 671 0.14 34.17 -13.95
N VAL A 672 0.72 33.38 -13.02
CA VAL A 672 2.08 33.61 -12.50
C VAL A 672 3.13 32.79 -13.24
N ASP A 673 2.78 31.58 -13.65
CA ASP A 673 3.65 30.66 -14.37
C ASP A 673 2.91 30.05 -15.57
N ASP A 674 3.67 29.63 -16.58
CA ASP A 674 3.14 28.85 -17.70
C ASP A 674 3.25 27.35 -17.32
N PRO A 675 2.15 26.72 -16.85
CA PRO A 675 2.16 25.29 -16.46
C PRO A 675 2.61 24.38 -17.59
N LEU A 676 2.50 24.86 -18.83
CA LEU A 676 2.71 24.07 -20.03
C LEU A 676 4.11 24.23 -20.62
N THR A 677 5.07 24.78 -19.87
CA THR A 677 6.49 24.80 -20.30
C THR A 677 7.03 23.40 -20.63
N ALA A 678 6.53 22.35 -19.96
CA ALA A 678 6.85 20.95 -20.27
C ALA A 678 6.09 20.39 -21.49
N TYR A 679 5.05 21.09 -21.95
CA TYR A 679 4.11 20.72 -23.00
C TYR A 679 4.17 21.73 -24.18
N PRO A 680 5.24 21.70 -24.99
CA PRO A 680 5.55 22.75 -25.98
C PRO A 680 4.50 22.93 -27.09
N PHE A 681 3.56 22.00 -27.23
CA PHE A 681 2.49 22.05 -28.22
C PHE A 681 1.17 22.60 -27.69
N LEU A 682 1.11 22.92 -26.39
CA LEU A 682 -0.05 23.49 -25.74
C LEU A 682 0.27 24.88 -25.19
N ASP A 683 -0.70 25.79 -25.27
CA ASP A 683 -0.70 27.09 -24.60
C ASP A 683 -1.91 27.12 -23.63
N VAL A 684 -1.83 27.89 -22.55
CA VAL A 684 -2.96 28.13 -21.65
C VAL A 684 -3.65 29.46 -21.96
N LYS A 685 -4.98 29.42 -21.91
CA LYS A 685 -5.84 30.60 -21.89
C LYS A 685 -6.76 30.53 -20.68
N VAL A 686 -6.93 31.66 -19.98
CA VAL A 686 -7.89 31.77 -18.87
C VAL A 686 -9.07 32.61 -19.34
N ASP A 687 -10.25 32.03 -19.36
CA ASP A 687 -11.51 32.67 -19.71
C ASP A 687 -12.36 32.90 -18.46
N TYR A 688 -13.09 34.03 -18.47
CA TYR A 688 -13.97 34.44 -17.39
C TYR A 688 -15.39 34.50 -17.95
N GLU A 689 -16.24 33.62 -17.43
CA GLU A 689 -17.68 33.61 -17.69
C GLU A 689 -18.42 34.25 -16.51
N ASP A 690 -19.75 34.40 -16.61
CA ASP A 690 -20.55 35.08 -15.58
C ASP A 690 -20.46 34.36 -14.20
N ASP A 691 -20.37 33.02 -14.18
CA ASP A 691 -20.43 32.17 -12.98
C ASP A 691 -19.17 31.31 -12.75
N ARG A 692 -18.12 31.45 -13.57
CA ARG A 692 -16.92 30.59 -13.48
C ARG A 692 -15.66 31.17 -14.11
N VAL A 693 -14.52 30.67 -13.65
CA VAL A 693 -13.20 30.83 -14.27
C VAL A 693 -12.81 29.51 -14.93
N VAL A 694 -12.51 29.56 -16.23
CA VAL A 694 -12.19 28.40 -17.05
C VAL A 694 -10.75 28.51 -17.54
N VAL A 695 -9.96 27.48 -17.29
CA VAL A 695 -8.65 27.29 -17.89
C VAL A 695 -8.82 26.44 -19.15
N GLU A 696 -8.43 26.97 -20.29
CA GLU A 696 -8.46 26.28 -21.58
C GLU A 696 -7.03 25.91 -22.01
N THR A 697 -6.80 24.64 -22.27
CA THR A 697 -5.60 24.17 -22.97
C THR A 697 -5.84 24.28 -24.47
N THR A 698 -5.03 25.11 -25.13
CA THR A 698 -5.16 25.44 -26.55
C THR A 698 -3.93 24.96 -27.33
N ARG A 699 -4.04 24.85 -28.65
CA ARG A 699 -2.88 24.49 -29.49
C ARG A 699 -1.90 25.66 -29.55
N SER A 700 -0.65 25.40 -29.18
CA SER A 700 0.41 26.40 -29.32
C SER A 700 0.74 26.71 -30.78
N GLY A 701 1.36 27.86 -31.03
CA GLY A 701 1.87 28.23 -32.35
C GLY A 701 3.05 27.38 -32.86
N LEU A 702 3.61 26.48 -32.05
CA LEU A 702 4.74 25.64 -32.41
C LEU A 702 4.30 24.44 -33.25
N ALA A 703 4.69 24.38 -34.52
CA ALA A 703 4.42 23.23 -35.38
C ALA A 703 5.04 21.94 -34.83
N PHE A 704 4.36 20.79 -34.96
CA PHE A 704 4.86 19.50 -34.49
C PHE A 704 6.24 19.17 -35.06
N ALA A 705 6.45 19.52 -36.34
CA ALA A 705 7.71 19.29 -37.02
C ALA A 705 8.91 20.08 -36.45
N ALA A 706 8.69 21.07 -35.59
CA ALA A 706 9.77 21.81 -34.93
C ALA A 706 10.61 20.94 -33.97
N LEU A 707 10.02 19.85 -33.45
CA LEU A 707 10.69 18.87 -32.58
C LEU A 707 11.01 17.56 -33.29
N ALA A 708 10.83 17.50 -34.61
CA ALA A 708 11.21 16.36 -35.45
C ALA A 708 12.63 16.56 -36.01
N SER A 709 13.39 15.47 -36.16
CA SER A 709 14.79 15.52 -36.63
C SER A 709 14.99 14.93 -38.01
N THR A 710 14.27 13.85 -38.35
CA THR A 710 14.45 13.13 -39.63
C THR A 710 13.41 13.58 -40.67
N PRO A 711 13.69 13.46 -41.97
CA PRO A 711 12.69 13.70 -43.02
C PRO A 711 11.36 12.94 -42.81
N ASN A 712 11.38 11.67 -42.40
CA ASN A 712 10.20 10.86 -42.12
C ASN A 712 9.41 11.40 -40.91
N GLN A 713 10.11 11.75 -39.82
CA GLN A 713 9.49 12.38 -38.64
C GLN A 713 8.85 13.73 -39.01
N ILE A 714 9.56 14.57 -39.76
CA ILE A 714 9.07 15.89 -40.19
C ILE A 714 7.84 15.73 -41.10
N ALA A 715 7.85 14.74 -42.00
CA ALA A 715 6.73 14.47 -42.89
C ALA A 715 5.47 14.04 -42.11
N ALA A 716 5.61 13.10 -41.16
CA ALA A 716 4.51 12.67 -40.29
C ALA A 716 3.99 13.81 -39.40
N ALA A 717 4.89 14.55 -38.76
CA ALA A 717 4.55 15.68 -37.89
C ALA A 717 3.78 16.78 -38.62
N ARG A 718 4.22 17.15 -39.84
CA ARG A 718 3.51 18.15 -40.68
C ARG A 718 2.12 17.70 -41.11
N SER A 719 1.91 16.40 -41.32
CA SER A 719 0.59 15.87 -41.62
C SER A 719 -0.34 16.06 -40.41
N LEU A 720 0.14 15.73 -39.21
CA LEU A 720 -0.59 15.86 -37.96
C LEU A 720 -0.90 17.32 -37.59
N ASP A 721 -0.09 18.30 -38.01
CA ASP A 721 -0.38 19.74 -37.83
C ASP A 721 -1.73 20.16 -38.48
N THR A 722 -2.26 19.34 -39.39
CA THR A 722 -3.54 19.59 -40.10
C THR A 722 -4.63 18.55 -39.78
N ALA A 723 -4.34 17.59 -38.91
CA ALA A 723 -5.28 16.56 -38.50
C ALA A 723 -6.24 17.07 -37.40
N PRO A 724 -7.42 16.46 -37.22
CA PRO A 724 -8.27 16.72 -36.06
C PRO A 724 -7.57 16.20 -34.78
N LEU A 725 -7.32 17.10 -33.83
CA LEU A 725 -6.57 16.78 -32.60
C LEU A 725 -7.46 16.41 -31.40
N GLU A 726 -8.78 16.52 -31.52
CA GLU A 726 -9.74 16.08 -30.50
C GLU A 726 -9.89 14.55 -30.52
N SER A 727 -8.82 13.83 -30.20
CA SER A 727 -8.79 12.36 -30.18
C SER A 727 -7.71 11.86 -29.23
N PRO A 728 -7.74 10.59 -28.78
CA PRO A 728 -6.69 10.03 -27.92
C PRO A 728 -5.28 10.12 -28.53
N LEU A 729 -5.15 10.00 -29.85
CA LEU A 729 -3.87 10.20 -30.53
C LEU A 729 -3.48 11.68 -30.54
N GLY A 730 -4.43 12.57 -30.77
CA GLY A 730 -4.21 14.02 -30.71
C GLY A 730 -3.73 14.49 -29.34
N ASP A 731 -4.39 14.06 -28.27
CA ASP A 731 -3.98 14.32 -26.88
C ASP A 731 -2.55 13.82 -26.62
N ALA A 732 -2.24 12.58 -27.02
CA ALA A 732 -0.90 12.03 -26.87
C ALA A 732 0.15 12.84 -27.64
N VAL A 733 -0.14 13.27 -28.87
CA VAL A 733 0.77 14.09 -29.69
C VAL A 733 0.96 15.50 -29.11
N LEU A 734 -0.12 16.12 -28.62
CA LEU A 734 -0.08 17.42 -27.94
C LEU A 734 0.72 17.39 -26.65
N SER A 735 0.73 16.23 -25.97
CA SER A 735 1.47 16.03 -24.72
C SER A 735 2.98 15.78 -24.90
N LEU A 736 3.46 15.65 -26.14
CA LEU A 736 4.88 15.36 -26.42
C LEU A 736 5.79 16.53 -26.08
N ASN A 737 7.00 16.22 -25.61
CA ASN A 737 8.06 17.19 -25.34
C ASN A 737 9.29 16.95 -26.24
N ALA A 738 10.32 17.79 -26.12
CA ALA A 738 11.52 17.71 -26.95
C ALA A 738 12.27 16.35 -26.87
N ALA A 739 12.13 15.63 -25.75
CA ALA A 739 12.76 14.32 -25.58
C ALA A 739 11.94 13.18 -26.19
N THR A 740 10.61 13.24 -26.13
CA THR A 740 9.72 12.16 -26.58
C THR A 740 9.24 12.32 -28.03
N ALA A 741 9.17 13.56 -28.54
CA ALA A 741 8.63 13.85 -29.86
C ALA A 741 9.33 13.14 -31.04
N PRO A 742 10.69 13.07 -31.12
CA PRO A 742 11.34 12.42 -32.27
C PRO A 742 10.98 10.94 -32.42
N ALA A 743 10.95 10.18 -31.32
CA ALA A 743 10.61 8.77 -31.35
C ALA A 743 9.12 8.53 -31.67
N ALA A 744 8.24 9.38 -31.15
CA ALA A 744 6.82 9.34 -31.44
C ALA A 744 6.54 9.56 -32.94
N PHE A 745 7.11 10.62 -33.53
CA PHE A 745 6.93 10.90 -34.96
C PHE A 745 7.58 9.86 -35.87
N GLU A 746 8.65 9.20 -35.41
CA GLU A 746 9.24 8.08 -36.12
C GLU A 746 8.28 6.90 -36.21
N SER A 747 7.69 6.50 -35.07
CA SER A 747 6.73 5.40 -35.00
C SER A 747 5.46 5.71 -35.81
N LEU A 748 4.99 6.96 -35.78
CA LEU A 748 3.84 7.43 -36.57
C LEU A 748 4.12 7.52 -38.08
N SER A 749 5.40 7.52 -38.49
CA SER A 749 5.77 7.67 -39.90
C SER A 749 5.50 6.44 -40.77
N GLY A 750 5.30 5.24 -40.21
CA GLY A 750 5.02 4.03 -40.99
C GLY A 750 6.07 3.64 -42.04
N ALA A 751 7.32 4.11 -41.92
CA ALA A 751 8.36 3.94 -42.94
C ALA A 751 8.74 2.48 -43.25
N THR A 752 8.41 1.52 -42.38
CA THR A 752 8.67 0.09 -42.58
C THR A 752 8.01 -0.45 -43.85
N GLY A 753 6.82 0.04 -44.22
CA GLY A 753 6.18 -0.34 -45.50
C GLY A 753 7.03 0.03 -46.72
N ALA A 754 7.74 1.17 -46.67
CA ALA A 754 8.66 1.56 -47.73
C ALA A 754 9.93 0.68 -47.72
N SER A 755 10.44 0.32 -46.54
CA SER A 755 11.58 -0.59 -46.39
C SER A 755 11.29 -2.01 -46.90
N ALA A 756 10.05 -2.51 -46.77
CA ALA A 756 9.66 -3.81 -47.32
C ALA A 756 9.86 -3.88 -48.85
N LYS A 757 9.69 -2.76 -49.57
CA LYS A 757 9.94 -2.68 -51.01
C LYS A 757 11.41 -2.95 -51.37
N SER A 758 12.36 -2.53 -50.52
CA SER A 758 13.78 -2.84 -50.72
C SER A 758 14.04 -4.34 -50.64
N VAL A 759 13.38 -5.04 -49.71
CA VAL A 759 13.51 -6.50 -49.59
C VAL A 759 12.97 -7.20 -50.84
N LEU A 760 11.76 -6.87 -51.29
CA LEU A 760 11.16 -7.47 -52.49
C LEU A 760 12.00 -7.23 -53.76
N LEU A 761 12.54 -6.01 -53.93
CA LEU A 761 13.43 -5.68 -55.04
C LEU A 761 14.75 -6.45 -54.98
N ASN A 762 15.33 -6.60 -53.80
CA ASN A 762 16.57 -7.35 -53.61
C ASN A 762 16.38 -8.86 -53.84
N ASP A 763 15.29 -9.44 -53.33
CA ASP A 763 14.97 -10.87 -53.41
C ASP A 763 14.68 -11.34 -54.85
N SER A 764 14.42 -10.41 -55.78
CA SER A 764 14.33 -10.70 -57.22
C SER A 764 15.57 -11.43 -57.79
N VAL A 765 16.71 -11.36 -57.10
CA VAL A 765 17.95 -12.04 -57.47
C VAL A 765 17.83 -13.56 -57.44
N PHE A 766 17.03 -14.16 -56.55
CA PHE A 766 16.98 -15.62 -56.39
C PHE A 766 16.50 -16.34 -57.65
N LEU A 767 15.44 -15.82 -58.29
CA LEU A 767 14.90 -16.38 -59.54
C LEU A 767 15.91 -16.22 -60.68
N ARG A 768 16.53 -15.04 -60.78
CA ARG A 768 17.52 -14.75 -61.83
C ARG A 768 18.75 -15.65 -61.72
N SER A 769 19.29 -15.79 -60.51
CA SER A 769 20.46 -16.65 -60.26
C SER A 769 20.14 -18.11 -60.52
N ALA A 770 18.98 -18.61 -60.08
CA ALA A 770 18.54 -19.99 -60.36
C ALA A 770 18.50 -20.30 -61.87
N VAL A 771 17.95 -19.38 -62.68
CA VAL A 771 17.91 -19.52 -64.14
C VAL A 771 19.32 -19.50 -64.74
N ILE A 772 20.16 -18.54 -64.35
CA ILE A 772 21.51 -18.41 -64.88
C ILE A 772 22.33 -19.65 -64.54
N ASP A 773 22.28 -20.13 -63.30
CA ASP A 773 23.01 -21.32 -62.87
C ASP A 773 22.49 -22.59 -63.53
N ARG A 774 21.17 -22.71 -63.76
CA ARG A 774 20.61 -23.81 -64.52
C ARG A 774 21.12 -23.84 -65.97
N LEU A 775 21.10 -22.69 -66.65
CA LEU A 775 21.60 -22.57 -68.02
C LEU A 775 23.11 -22.84 -68.08
N ARG A 776 23.88 -22.38 -67.08
CA ARG A 776 25.32 -22.69 -66.91
C ARG A 776 25.59 -24.18 -66.75
N ALA A 777 24.85 -24.85 -65.87
CA ALA A 777 25.01 -26.29 -65.64
C ALA A 777 24.67 -27.11 -66.90
N ALA A 778 23.77 -26.58 -67.75
CA ALA A 778 23.35 -27.25 -68.97
C ALA A 778 24.28 -27.00 -70.18
N ASP A 779 25.11 -25.95 -70.15
CA ASP A 779 26.19 -25.69 -71.11
C ASP A 779 27.38 -26.62 -70.83
N SER A 780 27.25 -27.92 -71.12
CA SER A 780 28.26 -28.96 -70.85
C SER A 780 29.50 -28.85 -71.75
N SER A 781 30.30 -27.80 -71.56
CA SER A 781 31.71 -27.73 -71.98
C SER A 781 32.68 -27.97 -70.81
N THR A 782 32.18 -28.38 -69.64
CA THR A 782 32.99 -28.90 -68.51
C THR A 782 33.46 -30.35 -68.72
N ALA A 783 33.63 -30.78 -69.98
CA ALA A 783 34.40 -31.96 -70.29
C ALA A 783 35.89 -31.59 -70.18
N ALA A 784 36.64 -32.28 -69.31
CA ALA A 784 38.09 -32.14 -69.23
C ALA A 784 38.69 -32.23 -70.65
N PRO A 785 39.69 -31.39 -71.00
CA PRO A 785 40.34 -31.49 -72.30
C PRO A 785 40.83 -32.92 -72.53
N ALA A 786 40.42 -33.51 -73.65
CA ALA A 786 40.92 -34.79 -74.11
C ALA A 786 42.41 -34.66 -74.41
N GLY A 787 43.26 -35.01 -73.43
CA GLY A 787 44.71 -35.10 -73.61
C GLY A 787 45.52 -34.42 -72.52
N MET A 788 45.56 -35.01 -71.32
CA MET A 788 46.72 -34.85 -70.44
C MET A 788 47.05 -36.18 -69.76
N ALA A 789 48.12 -36.81 -70.25
CA ALA A 789 48.84 -37.83 -69.52
C ALA A 789 49.54 -37.14 -68.34
N VAL A 790 49.05 -37.38 -67.12
CA VAL A 790 49.80 -37.05 -65.91
C VAL A 790 50.73 -38.24 -65.64
N ALA A 791 52.04 -37.99 -65.71
CA ALA A 791 53.06 -38.95 -65.29
C ALA A 791 52.94 -39.19 -63.77
N PRO A 792 53.05 -40.45 -63.28
CA PRO A 792 52.95 -40.73 -61.85
C PRO A 792 54.15 -40.12 -61.10
N LEU A 793 53.87 -39.50 -59.95
CA LEU A 793 54.88 -39.10 -58.97
C LEU A 793 55.59 -40.35 -58.42
N ALA A 794 56.92 -40.32 -58.41
CA ALA A 794 57.80 -41.43 -58.10
C ALA A 794 57.95 -41.66 -56.58
N TYR A 795 57.43 -42.78 -56.08
CA TYR A 795 58.00 -43.49 -54.91
C TYR A 795 57.68 -45.00 -54.92
N ALA A 796 58.24 -45.74 -55.88
CA ALA A 796 58.52 -47.19 -55.78
C ALA A 796 59.39 -47.66 -56.96
N ALA A 797 60.43 -48.44 -56.67
CA ALA A 797 61.38 -49.04 -57.63
C ALA A 797 60.82 -50.35 -58.26
N PRO A 798 61.43 -50.90 -59.33
CA PRO A 798 60.71 -51.55 -60.45
C PRO A 798 60.59 -53.08 -60.39
N SER A 799 59.49 -53.63 -60.93
CA SER A 799 59.50 -54.94 -61.60
C SER A 799 58.30 -55.16 -62.56
N ALA A 800 58.65 -55.51 -63.81
CA ALA A 800 57.88 -56.14 -64.91
C ALA A 800 56.72 -55.37 -65.61
N PRO A 801 56.63 -55.45 -66.96
CA PRO A 801 55.57 -54.80 -67.74
C PRO A 801 54.30 -55.65 -67.78
N LEU A 802 53.17 -55.08 -67.35
CA LEU A 802 51.84 -55.56 -67.75
C LEU A 802 51.36 -54.70 -68.93
N ALA A 803 51.80 -55.10 -70.12
CA ALA A 803 51.08 -54.77 -71.35
C ALA A 803 49.73 -55.49 -71.32
N GLY A 804 48.61 -54.77 -71.49
CA GLY A 804 47.34 -55.42 -71.85
C GLY A 804 46.02 -54.96 -71.21
N LEU A 805 45.91 -53.76 -70.64
CA LEU A 805 44.59 -53.21 -70.26
C LEU A 805 44.24 -51.98 -71.11
N PRO A 806 43.29 -52.08 -72.07
CA PRO A 806 42.76 -50.90 -72.73
C PRO A 806 41.83 -50.17 -71.75
N LEU A 807 42.26 -49.03 -71.20
CA LEU A 807 41.35 -48.05 -70.64
C LEU A 807 40.60 -47.41 -71.82
N LYS A 808 39.41 -47.95 -72.09
CA LYS A 808 38.45 -47.37 -73.01
C LYS A 808 38.04 -46.01 -72.44
N ALA A 809 38.44 -44.92 -73.10
CA ALA A 809 37.87 -43.61 -72.82
C ALA A 809 36.35 -43.74 -72.99
N GLU A 810 35.58 -43.49 -71.92
CA GLU A 810 34.14 -43.36 -72.05
C GLU A 810 33.85 -42.17 -72.98
N PRO A 811 32.97 -42.33 -73.98
CA PRO A 811 32.52 -41.20 -74.78
C PRO A 811 31.84 -40.18 -73.87
N ALA A 812 32.06 -38.89 -74.14
CA ALA A 812 31.35 -37.81 -73.44
C ALA A 812 29.83 -38.09 -73.51
N PRO A 813 29.09 -37.98 -72.39
CA PRO A 813 27.65 -38.18 -72.42
C PRO A 813 27.01 -37.18 -73.41
N PRO A 814 26.01 -37.61 -74.19
CA PRO A 814 25.31 -36.73 -75.11
C PRO A 814 24.68 -35.56 -74.34
N VAL A 815 24.60 -34.38 -74.98
CA VAL A 815 23.88 -33.23 -74.42
C VAL A 815 22.42 -33.64 -74.20
N ALA A 816 21.97 -33.62 -72.95
CA ALA A 816 20.62 -34.03 -72.59
C ALA A 816 19.57 -33.18 -73.33
N ALA A 817 18.63 -33.85 -74.01
CA ALA A 817 17.60 -33.21 -74.81
C ALA A 817 16.55 -32.52 -73.94
N ALA A 818 16.29 -33.07 -72.74
CA ALA A 818 15.44 -32.47 -71.73
C ALA A 818 16.03 -32.63 -70.33
N ALA A 819 15.67 -31.74 -69.42
CA ALA A 819 16.03 -31.84 -68.03
C ALA A 819 14.94 -31.27 -67.13
N LEU A 820 14.82 -31.87 -65.94
CA LEU A 820 14.05 -31.33 -64.84
C LEU A 820 15.01 -30.94 -63.73
N TRP A 821 14.74 -29.83 -63.06
CA TRP A 821 15.52 -29.38 -61.93
C TRP A 821 14.63 -28.85 -60.81
N ALA A 822 15.14 -29.01 -59.59
CA ALA A 822 14.54 -28.45 -58.39
C ALA A 822 15.64 -27.78 -57.57
N GLN A 823 15.35 -26.61 -57.02
CA GLN A 823 16.23 -25.83 -56.17
C GLN A 823 15.52 -25.51 -54.86
N GLY A 824 16.16 -25.81 -53.74
CA GLY A 824 15.84 -25.20 -52.44
C GLY A 824 16.81 -24.07 -52.14
N PHE A 825 16.32 -22.95 -51.60
CA PHE A 825 17.18 -21.84 -51.20
C PHE A 825 16.71 -21.20 -49.89
N GLY A 826 17.66 -20.61 -49.17
CA GLY A 826 17.41 -19.81 -47.98
C GLY A 826 18.43 -18.67 -47.91
N ALA A 827 17.99 -17.51 -47.43
CA ALA A 827 18.80 -16.33 -47.27
C ALA A 827 18.39 -15.52 -46.06
N TRP A 828 19.35 -14.82 -45.48
CA TRP A 828 19.17 -13.85 -44.41
C TRP A 828 19.88 -12.56 -44.80
N SER A 829 19.18 -11.45 -44.62
CA SER A 829 19.63 -10.13 -45.04
C SER A 829 19.45 -9.13 -43.92
N SER A 830 20.42 -8.24 -43.75
CA SER A 830 20.35 -7.09 -42.84
C SER A 830 20.48 -5.80 -43.65
N TYR A 831 19.60 -4.85 -43.37
CA TYR A 831 19.59 -3.52 -43.95
C TYR A 831 19.82 -2.51 -42.82
N ASP A 832 20.94 -1.78 -42.86
CA ASP A 832 21.27 -0.79 -41.84
C ASP A 832 20.34 0.43 -41.93
N GLY A 833 20.09 1.05 -40.79
CA GLY A 833 19.37 2.33 -40.75
C GLY A 833 20.20 3.46 -41.35
N ASN A 834 19.56 4.38 -42.08
CA ASN A 834 20.22 5.48 -42.78
C ASN A 834 20.08 6.85 -42.10
N GLY A 835 19.71 6.87 -40.82
CA GLY A 835 19.39 8.08 -40.07
C GLY A 835 18.00 8.66 -40.34
N ASN A 836 17.24 8.12 -41.31
CA ASN A 836 15.85 8.50 -41.60
C ASN A 836 14.87 7.33 -41.51
N ALA A 837 15.29 6.13 -41.92
CA ALA A 837 14.57 4.87 -41.76
C ALA A 837 15.35 3.96 -40.82
N ARG A 838 14.63 3.13 -40.06
CA ARG A 838 15.19 2.16 -39.12
C ARG A 838 15.70 0.92 -39.83
N ALA A 839 16.64 0.24 -39.18
CA ALA A 839 17.20 -1.02 -39.67
C ALA A 839 16.11 -2.09 -39.82
N LEU A 840 16.30 -2.99 -40.77
CA LEU A 840 15.36 -4.05 -41.12
C LEU A 840 16.13 -5.34 -41.39
N ASP A 841 15.69 -6.44 -40.81
CA ASP A 841 16.20 -7.77 -41.11
C ASP A 841 15.15 -8.56 -41.91
N SER A 842 15.62 -9.41 -42.83
CA SER A 842 14.75 -10.30 -43.60
C SER A 842 15.30 -11.71 -43.68
N ASN A 843 14.39 -12.69 -43.64
CA ASN A 843 14.71 -14.10 -43.86
C ASN A 843 13.82 -14.65 -44.96
N THR A 844 14.44 -15.13 -46.04
CA THR A 844 13.74 -15.62 -47.22
C THR A 844 14.05 -17.09 -47.42
N GLY A 845 13.02 -17.92 -47.56
CA GLY A 845 13.16 -19.36 -47.82
C GLY A 845 12.20 -19.80 -48.91
N GLY A 846 12.64 -20.68 -49.80
CA GLY A 846 11.78 -21.11 -50.89
C GLY A 846 12.29 -22.28 -51.69
N PHE A 847 11.46 -22.69 -52.64
CA PHE A 847 11.82 -23.70 -53.62
C PHE A 847 11.38 -23.27 -55.02
N LEU A 848 12.21 -23.61 -56.00
CA LEU A 848 11.93 -23.43 -57.42
C LEU A 848 11.99 -24.80 -58.10
N ILE A 849 11.09 -25.01 -59.05
CA ILE A 849 11.10 -26.15 -59.95
C ILE A 849 11.09 -25.66 -61.39
N GLY A 850 11.78 -26.36 -62.27
CA GLY A 850 11.79 -26.01 -63.67
C GLY A 850 12.12 -27.17 -64.57
N GLY A 851 11.85 -26.95 -65.85
CA GLY A 851 12.17 -27.89 -66.91
C GLY A 851 12.56 -27.15 -68.17
N ASP A 852 13.55 -27.68 -68.88
CA ASP A 852 14.04 -27.12 -70.13
C ASP A 852 14.37 -28.19 -71.15
N THR A 853 14.31 -27.81 -72.41
CA THR A 853 14.62 -28.68 -73.55
C THR A 853 15.41 -27.91 -74.62
N LEU A 854 16.09 -28.65 -75.49
CA LEU A 854 16.76 -28.09 -76.66
C LEU A 854 15.78 -27.94 -77.82
N VAL A 855 15.63 -26.70 -78.29
CA VAL A 855 14.95 -26.34 -79.54
C VAL A 855 16.01 -25.79 -80.49
N GLU A 856 16.35 -26.58 -81.51
CA GLU A 856 17.54 -26.38 -82.35
C GLU A 856 18.83 -26.33 -81.50
N ASN A 857 19.39 -25.14 -81.28
CA ASN A 857 20.57 -24.87 -80.46
C ASN A 857 20.27 -23.91 -79.29
N TRP A 858 19.00 -23.67 -79.00
CA TRP A 858 18.54 -22.89 -77.86
C TRP A 858 18.01 -23.83 -76.80
N ARG A 859 18.43 -23.62 -75.56
CA ARG A 859 17.80 -24.25 -74.41
C ARG A 859 16.69 -23.34 -73.94
N VAL A 860 15.45 -23.81 -73.99
CA VAL A 860 14.26 -23.03 -73.60
C VAL A 860 13.56 -23.77 -72.47
N GLY A 861 13.15 -23.04 -71.44
CA GLY A 861 12.51 -23.64 -70.28
C GLY A 861 11.50 -22.74 -69.59
N LEU A 862 10.75 -23.37 -68.70
CA LEU A 862 9.80 -22.75 -67.79
C LEU A 862 10.22 -23.06 -66.35
N LEU A 863 9.90 -22.15 -65.45
CA LEU A 863 10.02 -22.36 -64.01
C LEU A 863 8.77 -21.90 -63.28
N GLY A 864 8.54 -22.51 -62.13
CA GLY A 864 7.59 -22.03 -61.14
C GLY A 864 8.14 -22.30 -59.74
N GLY A 865 7.60 -21.62 -58.74
CA GLY A 865 8.03 -21.86 -57.36
C GLY A 865 7.29 -21.02 -56.35
N TYR A 866 7.67 -21.24 -55.10
CA TYR A 866 7.11 -20.55 -53.94
C TYR A 866 8.26 -20.11 -53.03
N SER A 867 8.13 -18.92 -52.45
CA SER A 867 8.97 -18.51 -51.33
C SER A 867 8.17 -17.78 -50.27
N TYR A 868 8.71 -17.81 -49.06
CA TYR A 868 8.21 -17.08 -47.92
C TYR A 868 9.31 -16.15 -47.42
N THR A 869 8.96 -14.92 -47.10
CA THR A 869 9.88 -13.91 -46.55
C THR A 869 9.32 -13.39 -45.24
N SER A 870 10.07 -13.47 -44.15
CA SER A 870 9.74 -12.73 -42.93
C SER A 870 10.59 -11.46 -42.83
N LEU A 871 9.99 -10.42 -42.26
CA LEU A 871 10.54 -9.07 -42.07
C LEU A 871 10.43 -8.73 -40.59
N ASP A 872 11.52 -8.22 -40.01
CA ASP A 872 11.53 -7.77 -38.63
C ASP A 872 12.33 -6.48 -38.46
N SER A 873 11.78 -5.54 -37.69
CA SER A 873 12.45 -4.31 -37.29
C SER A 873 12.13 -4.01 -35.83
N ASP A 874 12.93 -4.58 -34.92
CA ASP A 874 12.91 -4.23 -33.49
C ASP A 874 12.96 -2.71 -33.26
N ALA A 875 13.84 -2.01 -34.00
CA ALA A 875 14.05 -0.57 -33.88
C ALA A 875 12.84 0.27 -34.33
N ALA A 876 11.94 -0.29 -35.14
CA ALA A 876 10.67 0.34 -35.54
C ALA A 876 9.45 -0.29 -34.85
N SER A 877 9.64 -1.31 -33.99
CA SER A 877 8.58 -2.13 -33.42
C SER A 877 7.58 -2.61 -34.49
N ALA A 878 8.11 -3.14 -35.59
CA ALA A 878 7.34 -3.55 -36.76
C ALA A 878 7.81 -4.91 -37.27
N SER A 879 6.88 -5.70 -37.78
CA SER A 879 7.13 -7.01 -38.37
C SER A 879 6.20 -7.23 -39.56
N GLY A 880 6.56 -8.14 -40.45
CA GLY A 880 5.69 -8.52 -41.53
C GLY A 880 6.19 -9.76 -42.23
N ASP A 881 5.41 -10.23 -43.19
CA ASP A 881 5.81 -11.33 -44.02
C ASP A 881 5.21 -11.26 -45.42
N SER A 882 5.74 -12.10 -46.29
CA SER A 882 5.27 -12.21 -47.65
C SER A 882 5.26 -13.64 -48.16
N GLU A 883 4.10 -14.05 -48.68
CA GLU A 883 3.94 -15.28 -49.44
C GLU A 883 4.08 -14.99 -50.94
N ASN A 884 5.08 -15.62 -51.57
CA ASN A 884 5.50 -15.29 -52.91
C ASN A 884 5.27 -16.45 -53.87
N TRP A 885 4.61 -16.20 -55.00
CA TRP A 885 4.41 -17.17 -56.08
C TRP A 885 5.15 -16.73 -57.33
N HIS A 886 5.96 -17.62 -57.89
CA HIS A 886 6.87 -17.30 -58.97
C HIS A 886 6.53 -18.05 -60.24
N VAL A 887 6.60 -17.36 -61.38
CA VAL A 887 6.59 -17.97 -62.72
C VAL A 887 7.64 -17.31 -63.61
N GLY A 888 8.29 -18.10 -64.46
CA GLY A 888 9.27 -17.55 -65.38
C GLY A 888 9.48 -18.40 -66.62
N VAL A 889 9.98 -17.73 -67.66
CA VAL A 889 10.42 -18.34 -68.91
C VAL A 889 11.88 -17.94 -69.16
N TYR A 890 12.68 -18.87 -69.65
CA TYR A 890 14.09 -18.61 -69.88
C TYR A 890 14.61 -19.28 -71.14
N ALA A 891 15.64 -18.67 -71.70
CA ALA A 891 16.33 -19.17 -72.88
C ALA A 891 17.84 -18.95 -72.75
N GLY A 892 18.63 -19.90 -73.24
CA GLY A 892 20.07 -19.78 -73.31
C GLY A 892 20.64 -20.40 -74.57
N ARG A 893 21.75 -19.85 -75.05
CA ARG A 893 22.50 -20.36 -76.19
C ARG A 893 23.98 -20.08 -76.05
N SER A 894 24.78 -21.07 -76.45
CA SER A 894 26.23 -20.98 -76.52
C SER A 894 26.71 -21.00 -77.97
N TRP A 895 27.63 -20.10 -78.31
CA TRP A 895 28.39 -20.02 -79.55
C TRP A 895 29.87 -20.19 -79.20
N GLU A 896 30.35 -21.43 -79.24
CA GLU A 896 31.70 -21.80 -78.79
C GLU A 896 31.94 -21.33 -77.34
N ALA A 897 32.85 -20.37 -77.14
CA ALA A 897 33.17 -19.80 -75.83
C ALA A 897 32.17 -18.73 -75.35
N LEU A 898 31.37 -18.14 -76.24
CA LEU A 898 30.42 -17.07 -75.90
C LEU A 898 29.04 -17.64 -75.58
N ALA A 899 28.51 -17.35 -74.39
CA ALA A 899 27.17 -17.75 -73.96
C ALA A 899 26.27 -16.53 -73.74
N LEU A 900 25.01 -16.65 -74.18
CA LEU A 900 23.91 -15.75 -73.82
C LEU A 900 22.89 -16.51 -72.98
N ARG A 901 22.50 -15.93 -71.84
CA ARG A 901 21.51 -16.48 -70.91
C ARG A 901 20.50 -15.39 -70.60
N THR A 902 19.21 -15.65 -70.75
CA THR A 902 18.19 -14.61 -70.57
C THR A 902 16.87 -15.20 -70.07
N GLY A 903 16.07 -14.36 -69.41
CA GLY A 903 14.76 -14.77 -68.92
C GLY A 903 13.85 -13.61 -68.57
N LEU A 904 12.57 -13.95 -68.46
CA LEU A 904 11.50 -13.11 -67.95
C LEU A 904 10.84 -13.84 -66.77
N ALA A 905 10.57 -13.12 -65.70
CA ALA A 905 9.91 -13.67 -64.53
C ALA A 905 8.89 -12.68 -63.96
N TYR A 906 7.85 -13.24 -63.34
CA TYR A 906 6.87 -12.50 -62.58
C TYR A 906 6.65 -13.18 -61.23
N SER A 907 6.58 -12.38 -60.17
CA SER A 907 6.29 -12.82 -58.81
C SER A 907 5.05 -12.09 -58.31
N TRP A 908 4.07 -12.84 -57.81
CA TRP A 908 2.99 -12.30 -56.98
C TRP A 908 3.41 -12.38 -55.52
N HIS A 909 3.07 -11.36 -54.75
CA HIS A 909 3.40 -11.22 -53.33
C HIS A 909 2.11 -10.91 -52.58
N ALA A 910 1.68 -11.78 -51.68
CA ALA A 910 0.73 -11.41 -50.64
C ALA A 910 1.55 -10.88 -49.46
N MET A 911 1.24 -9.68 -48.98
CA MET A 911 1.99 -8.99 -47.93
C MET A 911 1.11 -8.79 -46.70
N ASP A 912 1.61 -9.22 -45.55
CA ASP A 912 1.01 -8.94 -44.25
C ASP A 912 2.01 -8.12 -43.44
N LEU A 913 1.60 -6.94 -42.95
CA LEU A 913 2.47 -6.02 -42.21
C LEU A 913 1.80 -5.59 -40.91
N SER A 914 2.57 -5.54 -39.82
CA SER A 914 2.13 -5.04 -38.52
C SER A 914 3.17 -4.09 -37.91
N ARG A 915 2.70 -3.07 -37.19
CA ARG A 915 3.55 -2.15 -36.43
C ARG A 915 2.87 -1.70 -35.14
N ALA A 916 3.65 -1.46 -34.10
CA ALA A 916 3.17 -0.86 -32.86
C ALA A 916 3.45 0.65 -32.84
N VAL A 917 2.48 1.42 -32.36
CA VAL A 917 2.59 2.85 -32.08
C VAL A 917 2.46 3.07 -30.59
N ILE A 918 3.52 3.54 -29.96
CA ILE A 918 3.57 3.75 -28.51
C ILE A 918 4.01 5.18 -28.22
N LEU A 919 3.10 5.96 -27.64
CA LEU A 919 3.29 7.33 -27.16
C LEU A 919 2.90 7.38 -25.67
N PRO A 920 3.28 8.43 -24.92
CA PRO A 920 2.75 8.66 -23.58
C PRO A 920 1.21 8.60 -23.56
N GLY A 921 0.66 7.68 -22.77
CA GLY A 921 -0.78 7.43 -22.62
C GLY A 921 -1.55 7.00 -23.87
N PHE A 922 -0.85 6.60 -24.95
CA PHE A 922 -1.46 6.07 -26.15
C PHE A 922 -0.67 4.88 -26.69
N ALA A 923 -1.35 3.76 -26.91
CA ALA A 923 -0.77 2.60 -27.57
C ALA A 923 -1.77 2.04 -28.59
N SER A 924 -1.29 1.74 -29.80
CA SER A 924 -2.05 1.03 -30.82
C SER A 924 -1.17 0.06 -31.59
N SER A 925 -1.79 -0.97 -32.16
CA SER A 925 -1.15 -1.91 -33.08
C SER A 925 -1.87 -1.77 -34.41
N GLU A 926 -1.13 -1.44 -35.46
CA GLU A 926 -1.67 -1.23 -36.80
C GLU A 926 -1.27 -2.42 -37.68
N SER A 927 -2.22 -2.96 -38.45
CA SER A 927 -1.99 -4.07 -39.38
C SER A 927 -2.59 -3.78 -40.75
N ALA A 928 -1.92 -4.26 -41.81
CA ALA A 928 -2.38 -4.17 -43.18
C ALA A 928 -2.03 -5.43 -43.96
N ASP A 929 -2.99 -5.86 -44.79
CA ASP A 929 -2.81 -6.92 -45.77
C ASP A 929 -2.95 -6.31 -47.18
N TYR A 930 -2.00 -6.59 -48.08
CA TYR A 930 -2.02 -6.03 -49.44
C TYR A 930 -1.27 -6.90 -50.45
N ASP A 931 -1.59 -6.71 -51.73
CA ASP A 931 -0.93 -7.43 -52.83
C ASP A 931 0.18 -6.58 -53.47
N ALA A 932 1.23 -7.26 -53.93
CA ALA A 932 2.28 -6.68 -54.74
C ALA A 932 2.72 -7.62 -55.88
N GLY A 933 3.37 -7.05 -56.89
CA GLY A 933 3.83 -7.76 -58.08
C GLY A 933 5.21 -7.32 -58.53
N THR A 934 6.13 -8.27 -58.68
CA THR A 934 7.49 -8.01 -59.20
C THR A 934 7.65 -8.60 -60.59
N PHE A 935 7.81 -7.74 -61.59
CA PHE A 935 8.25 -8.13 -62.94
C PHE A 935 9.76 -7.98 -63.07
N GLN A 936 10.41 -8.96 -63.70
CA GLN A 936 11.84 -8.89 -63.98
C GLN A 936 12.18 -9.41 -65.37
N ALA A 937 13.06 -8.67 -66.07
CA ALA A 937 13.69 -9.07 -67.32
C ALA A 937 15.21 -9.03 -67.17
N PHE A 938 15.92 -10.09 -67.57
CA PHE A 938 17.36 -10.16 -67.39
C PHE A 938 18.09 -10.87 -68.53
N GLY A 939 19.37 -10.52 -68.68
CA GLY A 939 20.27 -11.11 -69.67
C GLY A 939 21.72 -11.13 -69.18
N GLU A 940 22.45 -12.17 -69.52
CA GLU A 940 23.87 -12.33 -69.23
C GLU A 940 24.63 -12.75 -70.48
N LEU A 941 25.73 -12.05 -70.75
CA LEU A 941 26.76 -12.47 -71.70
C LEU A 941 27.97 -12.97 -70.92
N ALA A 942 28.49 -14.14 -71.30
CA ALA A 942 29.63 -14.77 -70.63
C ALA A 942 30.61 -15.34 -71.67
N TYR A 943 31.92 -15.27 -71.40
CA TYR A 943 32.94 -15.80 -72.31
C TYR A 943 33.88 -16.78 -71.59
N GLY A 944 33.88 -18.05 -71.98
CA GLY A 944 34.66 -19.11 -71.35
C GLY A 944 36.10 -19.20 -71.83
N PHE A 945 37.04 -19.33 -70.90
CA PHE A 945 38.45 -19.65 -71.13
C PHE A 945 38.78 -20.99 -70.46
N ASP A 946 39.02 -22.02 -71.27
CA ASP A 946 39.45 -23.32 -70.78
C ASP A 946 40.97 -23.34 -70.56
N MET A 947 41.40 -23.64 -69.34
CA MET A 947 42.80 -23.83 -68.94
C MET A 947 43.03 -25.27 -68.50
N ALA A 948 44.29 -25.70 -68.37
CA ALA A 948 44.65 -27.07 -68.03
C ALA A 948 44.09 -27.56 -66.68
N ALA A 949 43.86 -26.66 -65.72
CA ALA A 949 43.41 -26.99 -64.36
C ALA A 949 42.17 -26.20 -63.89
N ALA A 950 41.63 -25.30 -64.72
CA ALA A 950 40.53 -24.43 -64.36
C ALA A 950 39.78 -23.94 -65.61
N ARG A 951 38.51 -23.57 -65.46
CA ARG A 951 37.78 -22.77 -66.45
C ARG A 951 37.48 -21.41 -65.85
N LEU A 952 37.82 -20.34 -66.56
CA LEU A 952 37.50 -18.97 -66.19
C LEU A 952 36.39 -18.44 -67.09
N GLU A 953 35.38 -17.78 -66.52
CA GLU A 953 34.26 -17.23 -67.26
C GLU A 953 33.94 -15.82 -66.76
N PRO A 954 34.54 -14.76 -67.33
CA PRO A 954 34.04 -13.40 -67.17
C PRO A 954 32.63 -13.26 -67.74
N PHE A 955 31.79 -12.50 -67.05
CA PHE A 955 30.41 -12.26 -67.44
C PHE A 955 29.97 -10.81 -67.18
N ALA A 956 28.99 -10.38 -67.96
CA ALA A 956 28.26 -9.14 -67.77
C ALA A 956 26.75 -9.45 -67.77
N ASN A 957 26.09 -9.15 -66.66
CA ASN A 957 24.67 -9.36 -66.45
C ASN A 957 23.95 -8.01 -66.32
N LEU A 958 22.78 -7.89 -66.93
CA LEU A 958 21.85 -6.77 -66.80
C LEU A 958 20.48 -7.30 -66.40
N ALA A 959 19.84 -6.66 -65.42
CA ALA A 959 18.48 -6.95 -65.01
C ALA A 959 17.68 -5.66 -64.83
N TYR A 960 16.44 -5.64 -65.31
CA TYR A 960 15.45 -4.62 -65.04
C TYR A 960 14.37 -5.23 -64.15
N VAL A 961 14.09 -4.58 -63.01
CA VAL A 961 13.13 -5.02 -62.00
C VAL A 961 12.10 -3.90 -61.78
N GLN A 962 10.83 -4.25 -61.86
CA GLN A 962 9.72 -3.36 -61.60
C GLN A 962 8.84 -3.98 -60.52
N LEU A 963 8.71 -3.28 -59.38
CA LEU A 963 7.82 -3.64 -58.29
C LEU A 963 6.59 -2.74 -58.34
N HIS A 964 5.40 -3.32 -58.38
CA HIS A 964 4.13 -2.64 -58.19
C HIS A 964 3.53 -3.06 -56.84
N THR A 965 3.11 -2.10 -56.03
CA THR A 965 2.34 -2.36 -54.79
C THR A 965 0.95 -1.75 -54.94
N ASP A 966 -0.08 -2.51 -54.58
CA ASP A 966 -1.43 -1.96 -54.49
C ASP A 966 -1.53 -0.92 -53.36
N GLY A 967 -2.57 -0.09 -53.41
CA GLY A 967 -2.88 0.83 -52.30
C GLY A 967 -3.61 0.09 -51.19
N TYR A 968 -3.28 0.41 -49.94
CA TYR A 968 -3.83 -0.29 -48.78
C TYR A 968 -4.17 0.67 -47.64
N GLY A 969 -4.94 0.19 -46.67
CA GLY A 969 -5.24 0.90 -45.44
C GLY A 969 -4.89 0.01 -44.25
N GLU A 970 -4.18 0.57 -43.28
CA GLU A 970 -3.99 -0.07 -42.00
C GLU A 970 -5.31 -0.07 -41.21
N SER A 971 -5.42 -1.04 -40.31
CA SER A 971 -6.50 -1.18 -39.35
C SER A 971 -5.90 -1.42 -37.96
N GLY A 972 -6.62 -1.07 -36.90
CA GLY A 972 -6.17 -1.29 -35.52
C GLY A 972 -6.44 -0.12 -34.59
N GLY A 973 -6.12 1.10 -35.00
CA GLY A 973 -6.32 2.28 -34.16
C GLY A 973 -6.31 3.64 -34.88
N ALA A 974 -6.29 4.70 -34.08
CA ALA A 974 -6.29 6.08 -34.57
C ALA A 974 -4.99 6.48 -35.30
N ALA A 975 -3.92 5.69 -35.16
CA ALA A 975 -2.64 5.91 -35.84
C ALA A 975 -2.55 5.21 -37.20
N ALA A 976 -3.61 4.51 -37.63
CA ALA A 976 -3.69 3.82 -38.90
C ALA A 976 -3.47 4.76 -40.10
N LEU A 977 -2.71 4.29 -41.08
CA LEU A 977 -2.38 4.99 -42.31
C LEU A 977 -3.17 4.42 -43.50
N ARG A 978 -3.50 5.29 -44.45
CA ARG A 978 -3.83 4.91 -45.82
C ARG A 978 -2.61 5.15 -46.70
N VAL A 979 -2.17 4.11 -47.41
CA VAL A 979 -1.00 4.13 -48.29
C VAL A 979 -1.44 4.04 -49.75
N ASP A 980 -0.92 4.92 -50.59
CA ASP A 980 -1.21 4.93 -52.01
C ASP A 980 -0.44 3.83 -52.75
N GLY A 981 -1.08 3.24 -53.76
CA GLY A 981 -0.44 2.29 -54.66
C GLY A 981 0.69 2.96 -55.45
N SER A 982 1.79 2.24 -55.68
CA SER A 982 3.02 2.82 -56.24
C SER A 982 3.80 1.83 -57.09
N THR A 983 4.68 2.34 -57.96
CA THR A 983 5.58 1.50 -58.77
C THR A 983 7.02 1.98 -58.61
N THR A 984 7.92 1.05 -58.29
CA THR A 984 9.36 1.31 -58.10
C THR A 984 10.15 0.58 -59.18
N GLN A 985 11.12 1.25 -59.80
CA GLN A 985 11.89 0.71 -60.92
C GLN A 985 13.39 0.75 -60.63
N THR A 986 14.02 -0.43 -60.63
CA THR A 986 15.46 -0.57 -60.36
C THR A 986 16.11 -1.44 -61.43
N SER A 987 17.28 -1.02 -61.91
CA SER A 987 18.10 -1.83 -62.82
C SER A 987 19.40 -2.25 -62.15
N PHE A 988 19.81 -3.49 -62.33
CA PHE A 988 21.06 -4.02 -61.79
C PHE A 988 22.01 -4.41 -62.92
N THR A 989 23.26 -3.99 -62.81
CA THR A 989 24.35 -4.50 -63.66
C THR A 989 25.35 -5.25 -62.79
N THR A 990 25.70 -6.47 -63.17
CA THR A 990 26.74 -7.26 -62.48
C THR A 990 27.85 -7.60 -63.45
N LEU A 991 29.07 -7.17 -63.12
CA LEU A 991 30.29 -7.56 -63.82
C LEU A 991 31.07 -8.51 -62.92
N GLY A 992 31.43 -9.68 -63.43
CA GLY A 992 32.11 -10.66 -62.58
C GLY A 992 32.94 -11.68 -63.32
N LEU A 993 33.59 -12.52 -62.54
CA LEU A 993 34.41 -13.64 -62.97
C LEU A 993 33.97 -14.89 -62.22
N ARG A 994 33.75 -15.97 -62.97
CA ARG A 994 33.54 -17.30 -62.40
C ARG A 994 34.75 -18.19 -62.64
N VAL A 995 35.04 -19.05 -61.68
CA VAL A 995 36.05 -20.10 -61.76
C VAL A 995 35.41 -21.45 -61.50
N ALA A 996 35.76 -22.44 -62.31
CA ALA A 996 35.40 -23.85 -62.06
C ALA A 996 36.67 -24.70 -62.05
N LEU A 997 36.87 -25.45 -60.96
CA LEU A 997 38.00 -26.34 -60.72
C LEU A 997 37.49 -27.80 -60.70
N PRO A 998 37.79 -28.61 -61.72
CA PRO A 998 37.38 -30.01 -61.73
C PRO A 998 38.15 -30.81 -60.66
N LEU A 999 37.43 -31.55 -59.83
CA LEU A 999 37.97 -32.50 -58.86
C LEU A 999 37.72 -33.91 -59.40
N SER A 1000 38.78 -34.64 -59.77
CA SER A 1000 38.66 -36.00 -60.30
C SER A 1000 39.45 -36.98 -59.44
N ASP A 1001 38.75 -37.89 -58.74
CA ASP A 1001 39.36 -38.99 -57.95
C ASP A 1001 39.16 -40.39 -58.57
N GLY A 1002 38.56 -40.45 -59.76
CA GLY A 1002 38.33 -41.68 -60.52
C GLY A 1002 37.01 -42.41 -60.20
N ALA A 1003 36.28 -42.02 -59.14
CA ALA A 1003 35.00 -42.62 -58.79
C ALA A 1003 33.82 -41.65 -58.88
N THR A 1004 34.03 -40.34 -58.65
CA THR A 1004 32.98 -39.31 -58.70
C THR A 1004 33.44 -38.10 -59.53
N ARG A 1005 32.58 -37.58 -60.42
CA ARG A 1005 32.84 -36.30 -61.13
C ARG A 1005 32.35 -35.15 -60.26
N ALA A 1006 33.26 -34.32 -59.76
CA ALA A 1006 32.93 -33.14 -58.99
C ALA A 1006 33.66 -31.88 -59.51
N SER A 1007 33.15 -30.69 -59.19
CA SER A 1007 33.86 -29.42 -59.40
C SER A 1007 33.63 -28.46 -58.25
N LEU A 1008 34.68 -27.71 -57.90
CA LEU A 1008 34.55 -26.52 -57.05
C LEU A 1008 34.28 -25.31 -57.94
N ASN A 1009 33.29 -24.53 -57.58
CA ASN A 1009 32.88 -23.34 -58.31
C ASN A 1009 33.04 -22.11 -57.41
N GLY A 1010 33.48 -21.01 -57.99
CA GLY A 1010 33.53 -19.72 -57.30
C GLY A 1010 33.11 -18.57 -58.22
N THR A 1011 32.47 -17.56 -57.64
CA THR A 1011 32.08 -16.31 -58.32
C THR A 1011 32.61 -15.13 -57.52
N LEU A 1012 33.21 -14.16 -58.21
CA LEU A 1012 33.45 -12.83 -57.68
C LEU A 1012 32.86 -11.81 -58.65
N GLY A 1013 32.04 -10.89 -58.15
CA GLY A 1013 31.39 -9.87 -58.97
C GLY A 1013 31.27 -8.53 -58.26
N TRP A 1014 31.13 -7.48 -59.06
CA TRP A 1014 30.68 -6.16 -58.63
C TRP A 1014 29.31 -5.92 -59.25
N ARG A 1015 28.34 -5.60 -58.40
CA ARG A 1015 26.97 -5.26 -58.80
C ARG A 1015 26.71 -3.78 -58.52
N HIS A 1016 26.15 -3.10 -59.50
CA HIS A 1016 25.71 -1.71 -59.41
C HIS A 1016 24.20 -1.61 -59.64
N ALA A 1017 23.50 -0.84 -58.80
CA ALA A 1017 22.06 -0.60 -58.87
C ALA A 1017 21.75 0.83 -59.34
N PHE A 1018 20.83 0.96 -60.30
CA PHE A 1018 20.40 2.23 -60.89
C PHE A 1018 18.89 2.45 -60.69
N GLY A 1019 18.46 3.72 -60.77
CA GLY A 1019 17.05 4.09 -60.71
C GLY A 1019 16.60 4.34 -59.27
N ASP A 1020 15.44 3.82 -58.90
CA ASP A 1020 14.85 4.03 -57.59
C ASP A 1020 15.48 3.09 -56.55
N ILE A 1021 16.68 3.44 -56.07
CA ILE A 1021 17.41 2.66 -55.06
C ILE A 1021 16.98 2.99 -53.62
N VAL A 1022 16.24 4.09 -53.41
CA VAL A 1022 15.60 4.43 -52.13
C VAL A 1022 14.09 4.40 -52.34
N PRO A 1023 13.39 3.33 -51.93
CA PRO A 1023 11.96 3.26 -52.14
C PRO A 1023 11.23 4.28 -51.27
N THR A 1024 10.17 4.84 -51.83
CA THR A 1024 9.27 5.77 -51.15
C THR A 1024 7.84 5.25 -51.13
N GLN A 1025 7.04 5.74 -50.20
CA GLN A 1025 5.58 5.56 -50.23
C GLN A 1025 4.88 6.85 -49.81
N THR A 1026 3.75 7.15 -50.44
CA THR A 1026 2.89 8.28 -50.08
C THR A 1026 1.70 7.77 -49.32
N GLN A 1027 1.35 8.46 -48.24
CA GLN A 1027 0.35 8.00 -47.28
C GLN A 1027 -0.29 9.16 -46.53
N SER A 1028 -1.37 8.89 -45.81
CA SER A 1028 -2.06 9.85 -44.94
C SER A 1028 -2.64 9.14 -43.73
N PHE A 1029 -2.73 9.82 -42.57
CA PHE A 1029 -3.44 9.27 -41.42
C PHE A 1029 -4.94 9.13 -41.70
N LEU A 1030 -5.55 8.02 -41.28
CA LEU A 1030 -7.00 7.79 -41.44
C LEU A 1030 -7.84 8.78 -40.62
N ILE A 1031 -7.29 9.32 -39.53
CA ILE A 1031 -7.93 10.38 -38.75
C ILE A 1031 -8.00 11.73 -39.49
N GLY A 1032 -7.28 11.88 -40.61
CA GLY A 1032 -7.17 13.12 -41.37
C GLY A 1032 -5.76 13.73 -41.32
N GLY A 1033 -5.56 14.81 -42.08
CA GLY A 1033 -4.26 15.45 -42.29
C GLY A 1033 -3.82 15.39 -43.75
N LEU A 1034 -2.84 16.23 -44.12
CA LEU A 1034 -2.32 16.26 -45.49
C LEU A 1034 -1.53 14.98 -45.82
N PRO A 1035 -1.63 14.45 -47.06
CA PRO A 1035 -0.76 13.36 -47.50
C PRO A 1035 0.72 13.71 -47.39
N PHE A 1036 1.53 12.71 -47.03
CA PHE A 1036 2.96 12.85 -46.85
C PHE A 1036 3.70 11.63 -47.40
N THR A 1037 4.98 11.82 -47.76
CA THR A 1037 5.82 10.76 -48.34
C THR A 1037 6.92 10.40 -47.36
N VAL A 1038 7.14 9.11 -47.18
CA VAL A 1038 8.25 8.56 -46.38
C VAL A 1038 9.16 7.69 -47.24
N SER A 1039 10.42 7.59 -46.82
CA SER A 1039 11.46 6.79 -47.49
C SER A 1039 11.87 5.62 -46.62
N GLY A 1040 12.09 4.44 -47.23
CA GLY A 1040 12.60 3.24 -46.57
C GLY A 1040 14.13 3.17 -46.54
N VAL A 1041 14.65 2.03 -46.08
CA VAL A 1041 16.08 1.69 -46.18
C VAL A 1041 16.51 1.57 -47.64
N PRO A 1042 17.70 2.06 -48.03
CA PRO A 1042 18.15 2.01 -49.42
C PRO A 1042 18.60 0.60 -49.83
N LEU A 1043 18.54 0.31 -51.13
CA LEU A 1043 19.31 -0.76 -51.75
C LEU A 1043 20.78 -0.34 -51.83
N ALA A 1044 21.71 -1.30 -51.70
CA ALA A 1044 23.12 -1.02 -51.95
C ALA A 1044 23.34 -0.60 -53.41
N GLU A 1045 23.80 0.64 -53.61
CA GLU A 1045 24.16 1.16 -54.92
C GLU A 1045 25.29 0.34 -55.54
N ASP A 1046 26.34 0.05 -54.75
CA ASP A 1046 27.45 -0.82 -55.12
C ASP A 1046 27.57 -1.98 -54.12
N ALA A 1047 27.64 -3.21 -54.64
CA ALA A 1047 27.80 -4.41 -53.83
C ALA A 1047 28.84 -5.38 -54.42
N ALA A 1048 29.67 -5.95 -53.55
CA ALA A 1048 30.50 -7.10 -53.87
C ALA A 1048 29.65 -8.38 -53.81
N VAL A 1049 29.71 -9.20 -54.85
CA VAL A 1049 29.02 -10.50 -54.94
C VAL A 1049 30.06 -11.61 -54.85
N VAL A 1050 29.88 -12.53 -53.90
CA VAL A 1050 30.80 -13.64 -53.67
C VAL A 1050 30.01 -14.93 -53.58
N GLU A 1051 30.42 -15.95 -54.33
CA GLU A 1051 29.83 -17.28 -54.24
C GLU A 1051 30.92 -18.36 -54.21
N ALA A 1052 30.65 -19.43 -53.47
CA ALA A 1052 31.43 -20.64 -53.46
C ALA A 1052 30.49 -21.85 -53.42
N GLY A 1053 30.75 -22.83 -54.27
CA GLY A 1053 29.89 -24.01 -54.36
C GLY A 1053 30.62 -25.25 -54.83
N ILE A 1054 29.95 -26.39 -54.68
CA ILE A 1054 30.41 -27.68 -55.16
C ILE A 1054 29.33 -28.31 -56.03
N SER A 1055 29.74 -28.82 -57.18
CA SER A 1055 28.91 -29.63 -58.07
C SER A 1055 29.36 -31.08 -58.00
N VAL A 1056 28.43 -32.00 -57.82
CA VAL A 1056 28.71 -33.45 -57.72
C VAL A 1056 27.75 -34.21 -58.63
N ALA A 1057 28.29 -35.03 -59.52
CA ALA A 1057 27.48 -35.98 -60.29
C ALA A 1057 27.09 -37.16 -59.37
N LEU A 1058 25.81 -37.24 -59.01
CA LEU A 1058 25.25 -38.33 -58.21
C LEU A 1058 25.06 -39.61 -59.04
N ALA A 1059 24.74 -39.43 -60.32
CA ALA A 1059 24.60 -40.49 -61.33
C ALA A 1059 24.94 -39.92 -62.72
N PRO A 1060 25.10 -40.75 -63.76
CA PRO A 1060 25.32 -40.26 -65.13
C PRO A 1060 24.28 -39.24 -65.61
N THR A 1061 23.04 -39.35 -65.10
CA THR A 1061 21.89 -38.51 -65.44
C THR A 1061 21.45 -37.58 -64.29
N ALA A 1062 22.18 -37.50 -63.17
CA ALA A 1062 21.79 -36.68 -62.02
C ALA A 1062 22.97 -35.90 -61.42
N GLN A 1063 22.78 -34.60 -61.19
CA GLN A 1063 23.78 -33.71 -60.60
C GLN A 1063 23.18 -32.95 -59.41
N LEU A 1064 23.93 -32.85 -58.32
CA LEU A 1064 23.65 -32.00 -57.17
C LEU A 1064 24.65 -30.85 -57.12
N ASN A 1065 24.16 -29.62 -57.02
CA ASN A 1065 24.96 -28.43 -56.80
C ASN A 1065 24.59 -27.83 -55.45
N VAL A 1066 25.58 -27.50 -54.62
CA VAL A 1066 25.37 -26.79 -53.36
C VAL A 1066 26.24 -25.54 -53.37
N THR A 1067 25.62 -24.39 -53.14
CA THR A 1067 26.28 -23.09 -53.22
C THR A 1067 25.97 -22.26 -51.98
N TYR A 1068 26.99 -21.63 -51.42
CA TYR A 1068 26.85 -20.53 -50.47
C TYR A 1068 27.27 -19.25 -51.18
N GLY A 1069 26.49 -18.18 -51.02
CA GLY A 1069 26.78 -16.91 -51.64
C GLY A 1069 26.30 -15.74 -50.81
N GLY A 1070 26.86 -14.57 -51.07
CA GLY A 1070 26.49 -13.35 -50.41
C GLY A 1070 26.75 -12.12 -51.26
N GLN A 1071 26.07 -11.04 -50.87
CA GLN A 1071 26.25 -9.70 -51.38
C GLN A 1071 26.55 -8.75 -50.22
N PHE A 1072 27.53 -7.88 -50.42
CA PHE A 1072 28.03 -6.99 -49.38
C PHE A 1072 28.20 -5.60 -50.00
N GLY A 1073 27.32 -4.68 -49.62
CA GLY A 1073 27.36 -3.28 -50.04
C GLY A 1073 27.20 -2.36 -48.84
N ASP A 1074 27.24 -1.05 -49.10
CA ASP A 1074 27.00 -0.06 -48.04
C ASP A 1074 25.57 -0.20 -47.51
N GLY A 1075 25.44 -0.41 -46.20
CA GLY A 1075 24.16 -0.57 -45.49
C GLY A 1075 23.35 -1.83 -45.84
N VAL A 1076 23.86 -2.75 -46.67
CA VAL A 1076 23.14 -4.00 -47.02
C VAL A 1076 24.10 -5.19 -47.01
N MET A 1077 23.76 -6.19 -46.20
CA MET A 1077 24.41 -7.49 -46.25
C MET A 1077 23.36 -8.56 -46.47
N GLN A 1078 23.61 -9.47 -47.41
CA GLN A 1078 22.77 -10.65 -47.59
C GLN A 1078 23.67 -11.87 -47.77
N ASN A 1079 23.29 -12.94 -47.12
CA ASN A 1079 23.94 -14.24 -47.20
C ASN A 1079 22.87 -15.28 -47.52
N GLY A 1080 23.25 -16.33 -48.24
CA GLY A 1080 22.33 -17.39 -48.54
C GLY A 1080 23.00 -18.67 -48.97
N ALA A 1081 22.23 -19.75 -48.90
CA ALA A 1081 22.61 -21.06 -49.38
C ALA A 1081 21.53 -21.62 -50.29
N ASN A 1082 21.94 -22.33 -51.33
CA ASN A 1082 21.02 -23.06 -52.20
C ASN A 1082 21.57 -24.45 -52.55
N ALA A 1083 20.64 -25.36 -52.84
CA ALA A 1083 20.93 -26.70 -53.31
C ALA A 1083 20.05 -27.01 -54.53
N VAL A 1084 20.67 -27.41 -55.64
CA VAL A 1084 20.00 -27.69 -56.91
C VAL A 1084 20.22 -29.14 -57.32
N LEU A 1085 19.14 -29.88 -57.50
CA LEU A 1085 19.16 -31.21 -58.11
C LEU A 1085 18.69 -31.10 -59.56
N SER A 1086 19.52 -31.53 -60.52
CA SER A 1086 19.17 -31.63 -61.93
C SER A 1086 19.15 -33.08 -62.38
N VAL A 1087 18.09 -33.48 -63.09
CA VAL A 1087 17.91 -34.81 -63.69
C VAL A 1087 17.77 -34.66 -65.20
N HIS A 1088 18.59 -35.40 -65.94
CA HIS A 1088 18.74 -35.33 -67.38
C HIS A 1088 18.09 -36.55 -68.07
N PHE A 1089 17.38 -36.31 -69.18
CA PHE A 1089 16.63 -37.32 -69.93
C PHE A 1089 17.05 -37.40 -71.41
#